data_AF-A0A2U3EG67-F1
#
_entry.id   AF-A0A2U3EG67-F1
#
_cell.length_a   1.000
_cell.length_b   1.000
_cell.length_c   1.000
_cell.angle_alpha   90.00
_cell.angle_beta   90.00
_cell.angle_gamma   90.00
#
_symmetry.space_group_name_H-M   'P 1'
#
loop_
_entity.id
_entity.type
_entity.pdbx_description
1 polymer ?
#
loop_
_entity_poly.entity_id
_entity_poly.type
_entity_poly.pdbx_seq_one_letter_code
_entity_poly.pdbx_strand_id
1 'polypeptide(L)'
;MVRASILTSFLAAVSAALVDRRFIPGGYIFEAEDGHDAASVVQAVGGHGTTRMHFNYKLFKGVSVQLHDIEGHREIAAKLASAPSIKNVWPIEIHRRPNITGNGKPVNLKDMDFGGEADGDRLRRDVMNETDTWPPHVMTQVDKLRAKGITGKGIKLAVIDSGVDWKHPALGGCFGEGCRISFGYDLVGDNYDGYNMPEPDPDPRSTCNGHGTHITGIVAAKDEALHFTGAAPDVTLGVYRTEGCKNGDTANDVLIAAFNMAFEAGADIITCSLADNHGWSETPWSVVVSRIVEHGVMCTLAAANYGSQGALYATSAADGKEVTAVSSFESDKYVHLGYASKVYVDGGQEKVFVSWPASKHNWTPISKAPMPVYPLSLEINLEDACTPLPDSTPDLSNHVILVSSEDNAQCGFEDKARNLAAKGARYILFYFTWADFPLYTYEIGDANVTAAAQIPFRTGKRWIDAIKAGHNVTVLMQYPRKKTRYLGYEERTEQGGYLSTFTSWGPTWEMDAKPVVGAPGGAIFSTWTDGEYYNTQGTSMSTPLTGAIMALILQVRGPTTPRSLNNLVSSTAKPQIWFDGTNAYPGVLAPVPQQGAGLIQAYDAAYATTLLDPSSLSFNDTDHFADHLNFIITNKGHSAVTYSITHAPALTAYALDKNSIWATPFPPEVSQDYATLVFSDIQVNLKPGSRKVISVSARPPSGIDDKRLPIWSGYIVINGTDGTALSLPYQGLSGSLQKSTTLGPEYGWMSWSNETMESYSDPDPTRALANYTYKLPRPGTTTRDLLPMLTFRLALGSQLVRADLVPLTTCAPKNATRDPLGGNYKTLGQHPLFPIRFAPRGLQTIVWDGSLDSGEYAPPGRYKFVFRALRVYGDASKLQDYSQSHPPPSNNRTQQVLQGHRQAIFGRVSGRSDVAISTVHLASAFTDRCRQANNYRKGRVLVAGVAAHIHAPLGGQGLNLGLGDAMNLGWKLGMTVREEAQNGETDLALLDTYEAERHPVATRLLAWTRAPVLALEPDEHGQALRTFFHDVMDTGDSIHLLLERTWGLTLRYALGDSHPIVGSSAPDLELSDGSRLGDKMHSRKGVLFNLEGDVMFEQLIADGAYEDRINYIVLGAHDTRGLCTLLVRPDAIVAWVADDGQQVDVEAARTGLSRWFGV
;
A
#
# COMPACT_ATOMS: atom_id res chain seq x y z
N MET A 1 9.73 -52.52 19.92
CA MET A 1 8.75 -52.25 18.85
C MET A 1 7.74 -51.22 19.35
N VAL A 2 7.96 -49.94 19.05
CA VAL A 2 6.93 -48.87 19.15
C VAL A 2 7.15 -47.99 17.92
N ARG A 3 6.25 -48.12 16.94
CA ARG A 3 6.26 -47.45 15.63
C ARG A 3 5.79 -45.99 15.81
N ALA A 4 6.57 -44.98 15.42
CA ALA A 4 6.75 -44.47 14.06
C ALA A 4 5.52 -43.77 13.44
N SER A 5 4.78 -42.96 14.22
CA SER A 5 3.63 -42.18 13.73
C SER A 5 3.56 -40.72 14.24
N ILE A 6 4.63 -40.18 14.85
CA ILE A 6 4.62 -38.81 15.43
C ILE A 6 5.63 -37.84 14.75
N LEU A 7 6.39 -38.29 13.74
CA LEU A 7 7.44 -37.48 13.11
C LEU A 7 7.11 -36.92 11.72
N THR A 8 5.93 -37.23 11.16
CA THR A 8 5.47 -36.70 9.86
C THR A 8 4.72 -35.37 9.95
N SER A 9 4.25 -34.97 11.14
CA SER A 9 3.51 -33.71 11.34
C SER A 9 4.40 -32.48 11.58
N PHE A 10 5.69 -32.65 11.88
CA PHE A 10 6.61 -31.53 12.11
C PHE A 10 7.43 -31.10 10.89
N LEU A 11 7.47 -31.90 9.82
CA LEU A 11 8.21 -31.57 8.59
C LEU A 11 7.38 -30.84 7.52
N ALA A 12 6.05 -30.84 7.63
CA ALA A 12 5.17 -30.00 6.80
C ALA A 12 5.16 -28.52 7.25
N ALA A 13 5.44 -28.26 8.53
CA ALA A 13 5.36 -26.92 9.13
C ALA A 13 6.47 -25.95 8.68
N VAL A 14 7.62 -26.45 8.19
CA VAL A 14 8.76 -25.59 7.81
C VAL A 14 8.70 -25.17 6.33
N SER A 15 7.90 -25.85 5.49
CA SER A 15 7.68 -25.48 4.08
C SER A 15 6.39 -24.66 3.87
N ALA A 16 5.44 -24.72 4.80
CA ALA A 16 4.22 -23.91 4.76
C ALA A 16 4.46 -22.45 5.18
N ALA A 17 5.60 -22.16 5.81
CA ALA A 17 5.89 -20.88 6.43
C ALA A 17 6.50 -19.80 5.50
N LEU A 18 6.48 -19.94 4.17
CA LEU A 18 7.24 -19.04 3.29
C LEU A 18 6.60 -18.57 1.97
N VAL A 19 5.33 -18.87 1.67
CA VAL A 19 4.68 -18.31 0.45
C VAL A 19 3.19 -18.08 0.70
N ASP A 20 2.76 -16.83 0.54
CA ASP A 20 1.35 -16.45 0.41
C ASP A 20 0.76 -17.14 -0.85
N ARG A 21 0.02 -18.23 -0.65
CA ARG A 21 -0.51 -19.03 -1.76
C ARG A 21 -1.96 -18.60 -2.05
N ARG A 22 -2.13 -17.79 -3.09
CA ARG A 22 -3.45 -17.45 -3.66
C ARG A 22 -4.34 -18.67 -3.96
N PHE A 23 -3.76 -19.84 -4.25
CA PHE A 23 -4.49 -21.07 -4.58
C PHE A 23 -4.14 -22.24 -3.66
N ILE A 24 -5.10 -23.11 -3.40
CA ILE A 24 -4.87 -24.40 -2.72
C ILE A 24 -4.15 -25.35 -3.69
N PRO A 25 -2.92 -25.81 -3.39
CA PRO A 25 -2.22 -26.79 -4.22
C PRO A 25 -3.03 -28.07 -4.35
N GLY A 26 -3.20 -28.59 -5.57
CA GLY A 26 -4.05 -29.76 -5.82
C GLY A 26 -5.56 -29.55 -5.66
N GLY A 27 -6.00 -28.35 -5.27
CA GLY A 27 -7.40 -28.01 -5.07
C GLY A 27 -8.06 -27.54 -6.37
N TYR A 28 -9.13 -28.22 -6.79
CA TYR A 28 -9.91 -27.84 -7.98
C TYR A 28 -11.42 -27.97 -7.77
N ILE A 29 -12.17 -27.09 -8.39
CA ILE A 29 -13.61 -27.18 -8.60
C ILE A 29 -13.84 -27.74 -10.00
N PHE A 30 -14.56 -28.85 -10.09
CA PHE A 30 -15.00 -29.47 -11.35
C PHE A 30 -16.51 -29.29 -11.46
N GLU A 31 -16.96 -28.39 -12.34
CA GLU A 31 -18.39 -28.23 -12.65
C GLU A 31 -18.83 -29.36 -13.59
N ALA A 32 -19.99 -29.95 -13.29
CA ALA A 32 -20.61 -30.98 -14.09
C ALA A 32 -21.20 -30.39 -15.38
N GLU A 33 -21.07 -31.13 -16.47
CA GLU A 33 -21.74 -30.81 -17.75
C GLU A 33 -23.27 -30.89 -17.63
N ASP A 34 -23.97 -30.17 -18.50
CA ASP A 34 -25.43 -30.16 -18.52
C ASP A 34 -25.97 -31.60 -18.73
N GLY A 35 -26.82 -32.06 -17.82
CA GLY A 35 -27.32 -33.45 -17.80
C GLY A 35 -26.51 -34.43 -16.93
N HIS A 36 -25.37 -34.00 -16.40
CA HIS A 36 -24.55 -34.73 -15.44
C HIS A 36 -24.76 -34.23 -14.00
N ASP A 37 -24.26 -34.99 -13.02
CA ASP A 37 -24.31 -34.67 -11.59
C ASP A 37 -22.95 -34.83 -10.89
N ALA A 38 -22.87 -34.48 -9.61
CA ALA A 38 -21.64 -34.59 -8.84
C ALA A 38 -21.10 -36.04 -8.80
N ALA A 39 -21.97 -37.06 -8.80
CA ALA A 39 -21.55 -38.45 -8.76
C ALA A 39 -20.79 -38.85 -10.03
N SER A 40 -21.25 -38.39 -11.19
CA SER A 40 -20.55 -38.61 -12.46
C SER A 40 -19.17 -37.92 -12.50
N VAL A 41 -19.04 -36.73 -11.90
CA VAL A 41 -17.76 -36.04 -11.78
C VAL A 41 -16.84 -36.75 -10.78
N VAL A 42 -17.35 -37.22 -9.63
CA VAL A 42 -16.58 -38.06 -8.69
C VAL A 42 -16.09 -39.34 -9.36
N GLN A 43 -16.92 -39.97 -10.19
CA GLN A 43 -16.50 -41.15 -10.94
C GLN A 43 -15.39 -40.83 -11.94
N ALA A 44 -15.46 -39.67 -12.62
CA ALA A 44 -14.40 -39.21 -13.51
C ALA A 44 -13.10 -38.91 -12.76
N VAL A 45 -13.19 -38.21 -11.61
CA VAL A 45 -12.05 -37.95 -10.70
C VAL A 45 -11.47 -39.26 -10.16
N GLY A 46 -12.30 -40.25 -9.89
CA GLY A 46 -11.89 -41.59 -9.46
C GLY A 46 -11.00 -41.57 -8.22
N GLY A 47 -9.94 -42.39 -8.24
CA GLY A 47 -8.97 -42.48 -7.14
C GLY A 47 -7.91 -41.37 -7.12
N HIS A 48 -8.05 -40.31 -7.94
CA HIS A 48 -7.02 -39.27 -8.06
C HIS A 48 -7.06 -38.22 -6.95
N GLY A 49 -8.14 -38.13 -6.20
CA GLY A 49 -8.30 -37.11 -5.15
C GLY A 49 -9.38 -37.42 -4.15
N THR A 50 -9.41 -36.62 -3.08
CA THR A 50 -10.44 -36.64 -2.05
C THR A 50 -11.40 -35.47 -2.30
N THR A 51 -12.71 -35.74 -2.30
CA THR A 51 -13.71 -34.67 -2.39
C THR A 51 -13.64 -33.78 -1.15
N ARG A 52 -13.55 -32.47 -1.39
CA ARG A 52 -13.67 -31.41 -0.37
C ARG A 52 -15.13 -31.05 -0.15
N MET A 53 -15.87 -30.78 -1.21
CA MET A 53 -17.30 -30.47 -1.16
C MET A 53 -18.05 -31.11 -2.33
N HIS A 54 -19.28 -31.54 -2.07
CA HIS A 54 -20.21 -31.95 -3.12
C HIS A 54 -21.13 -30.79 -3.48
N PHE A 55 -21.18 -30.44 -4.75
CA PHE A 55 -22.12 -29.45 -5.26
C PHE A 55 -23.28 -30.17 -5.93
N ASN A 56 -24.35 -30.39 -5.18
CA ASN A 56 -25.58 -31.00 -5.66
C ASN A 56 -26.72 -29.97 -5.69
N TYR A 57 -26.42 -28.78 -6.21
CA TYR A 57 -27.36 -27.67 -6.22
C TYR A 57 -28.03 -27.51 -7.58
N LYS A 58 -29.20 -26.87 -7.61
CA LYS A 58 -29.96 -26.66 -8.84
C LYS A 58 -29.21 -25.81 -9.86
N LEU A 59 -28.48 -24.79 -9.40
CA LEU A 59 -27.79 -23.81 -10.27
C LEU A 59 -26.29 -24.08 -10.44
N PHE A 60 -25.75 -25.03 -9.67
CA PHE A 60 -24.35 -25.41 -9.73
C PHE A 60 -24.17 -26.87 -9.29
N LYS A 61 -23.76 -27.73 -10.23
CA LYS A 61 -23.49 -29.14 -9.99
C LYS A 61 -22.01 -29.44 -10.19
N GLY A 62 -21.45 -30.33 -9.40
CA GLY A 62 -20.03 -30.69 -9.49
C GLY A 62 -19.43 -31.11 -8.16
N VAL A 63 -18.10 -31.07 -8.08
CA VAL A 63 -17.36 -31.31 -6.83
C VAL A 63 -16.15 -30.40 -6.73
N SER A 64 -15.80 -30.01 -5.50
CA SER A 64 -14.44 -29.55 -5.21
C SER A 64 -13.62 -30.72 -4.70
N VAL A 65 -12.37 -30.82 -5.14
CA VAL A 65 -11.50 -31.98 -4.93
C VAL A 65 -10.10 -31.52 -4.55
N GLN A 66 -9.54 -32.19 -3.55
CA GLN A 66 -8.13 -32.16 -3.22
C GLN A 66 -7.45 -33.36 -3.89
N LEU A 67 -6.72 -33.13 -4.99
CA LEU A 67 -5.97 -34.20 -5.66
C LEU A 67 -4.84 -34.72 -4.75
N HIS A 68 -4.63 -36.04 -4.75
CA HIS A 68 -3.62 -36.71 -3.91
C HIS A 68 -2.19 -36.46 -4.40
N ASP A 69 -2.04 -36.47 -5.72
CA ASP A 69 -0.78 -36.14 -6.37
C ASP A 69 -0.66 -34.62 -6.50
N ILE A 70 -0.08 -34.00 -5.47
CA ILE A 70 0.15 -32.55 -5.40
C ILE A 70 1.20 -32.09 -6.42
N GLU A 71 2.02 -32.98 -6.97
CA GLU A 71 3.06 -32.65 -7.96
C GLU A 71 2.47 -32.71 -9.38
N GLY A 72 1.76 -33.79 -9.72
CA GLY A 72 1.08 -34.00 -11.01
C GLY A 72 -0.35 -33.47 -11.11
N HIS A 73 -0.84 -32.74 -10.10
CA HIS A 73 -2.25 -32.35 -9.98
C HIS A 73 -2.81 -31.61 -11.22
N ARG A 74 -2.00 -30.81 -11.91
CA ARG A 74 -2.42 -30.05 -13.10
C ARG A 74 -2.66 -30.91 -14.31
N GLU A 75 -1.77 -31.88 -14.57
CA GLU A 75 -1.99 -32.84 -15.65
C GLU A 75 -3.25 -33.66 -15.41
N ILE A 76 -3.44 -34.08 -14.15
CA ILE A 76 -4.64 -34.81 -13.74
C ILE A 76 -5.86 -33.91 -13.98
N ALA A 77 -5.86 -32.68 -13.48
CA ALA A 77 -6.97 -31.74 -13.68
C ALA A 77 -7.24 -31.45 -15.17
N ALA A 78 -6.20 -31.30 -16.00
CA ALA A 78 -6.34 -31.08 -17.44
C ALA A 78 -6.87 -32.32 -18.19
N LYS A 79 -6.42 -33.53 -17.81
CA LYS A 79 -6.97 -34.80 -18.31
C LYS A 79 -8.45 -34.93 -17.92
N LEU A 80 -8.78 -34.64 -16.67
CA LEU A 80 -10.15 -34.65 -16.16
C LEU A 80 -11.03 -33.59 -16.84
N ALA A 81 -10.49 -32.41 -17.17
CA ALA A 81 -11.22 -31.38 -17.91
C ALA A 81 -11.70 -31.84 -19.30
N SER A 82 -11.11 -32.90 -19.86
CA SER A 82 -11.56 -33.50 -21.12
C SER A 82 -12.64 -34.58 -20.97
N ALA A 83 -13.02 -34.93 -19.74
CA ALA A 83 -14.07 -35.89 -19.48
C ALA A 83 -15.44 -35.34 -19.93
N PRO A 84 -16.29 -36.12 -20.63
CA PRO A 84 -17.59 -35.65 -21.11
C PRO A 84 -18.54 -35.15 -20.01
N SER A 85 -18.31 -35.55 -18.76
CA SER A 85 -19.11 -35.14 -17.60
C SER A 85 -18.69 -33.81 -16.99
N ILE A 86 -17.62 -33.17 -17.46
CA ILE A 86 -17.03 -31.96 -16.85
C ILE A 86 -17.14 -30.79 -17.82
N LYS A 87 -17.80 -29.72 -17.37
CA LYS A 87 -18.02 -28.47 -18.12
C LYS A 87 -16.85 -27.50 -17.99
N ASN A 88 -16.44 -27.27 -16.75
CA ASN A 88 -15.41 -26.30 -16.38
C ASN A 88 -14.57 -26.84 -15.23
N VAL A 89 -13.31 -26.41 -15.19
CA VAL A 89 -12.35 -26.73 -14.13
C VAL A 89 -11.69 -25.44 -13.67
N TRP A 90 -11.78 -25.13 -12.37
CA TRP A 90 -11.13 -23.96 -11.78
C TRP A 90 -10.25 -24.38 -10.60
N PRO A 91 -9.08 -23.75 -10.43
CA PRO A 91 -8.34 -23.89 -9.19
C PRO A 91 -9.14 -23.32 -8.01
N ILE A 92 -8.99 -23.93 -6.83
CA ILE A 92 -9.56 -23.38 -5.60
C ILE A 92 -8.70 -22.21 -5.14
N GLU A 93 -9.32 -21.04 -5.02
CA GLU A 93 -8.69 -19.77 -4.69
C GLU A 93 -9.07 -19.34 -3.27
N ILE A 94 -8.11 -18.76 -2.56
CA ILE A 94 -8.31 -18.20 -1.22
C ILE A 94 -8.68 -16.73 -1.35
N HIS A 95 -9.85 -16.38 -0.82
CA HIS A 95 -10.32 -15.03 -0.66
C HIS A 95 -10.12 -14.57 0.77
N ARG A 96 -9.58 -13.37 0.91
CA ARG A 96 -9.34 -12.75 2.21
C ARG A 96 -10.45 -11.79 2.54
N ARG A 97 -10.83 -11.74 3.81
CA ARG A 97 -11.68 -10.65 4.28
C ARG A 97 -10.92 -9.32 4.14
N PRO A 98 -11.54 -8.26 3.59
CA PRO A 98 -10.94 -6.93 3.57
C PRO A 98 -10.56 -6.47 4.98
N ASN A 99 -9.50 -5.68 5.11
CA ASN A 99 -9.16 -5.06 6.39
C ASN A 99 -10.35 -4.21 6.87
N ILE A 100 -10.90 -4.61 8.01
CA ILE A 100 -11.79 -3.78 8.80
C ILE A 100 -10.94 -2.97 9.76
N THR A 101 -11.13 -1.66 9.76
CA THR A 101 -10.54 -0.81 10.77
C THR A 101 -11.62 -0.45 11.79
N GLY A 102 -11.21 -0.33 13.04
CA GLY A 102 -12.08 0.10 14.12
C GLY A 102 -11.20 0.72 15.19
N ASN A 103 -11.63 1.87 15.68
CA ASN A 103 -10.91 2.58 16.72
C ASN A 103 -11.52 2.16 18.06
N GLY A 104 -10.86 1.21 18.75
CA GLY A 104 -11.23 0.76 20.08
C GLY A 104 -11.40 -0.76 20.20
N LYS A 105 -11.80 -1.20 21.39
CA LYS A 105 -12.14 -2.60 21.69
C LYS A 105 -13.67 -2.77 21.73
N PRO A 106 -14.19 -3.95 21.38
CA PRO A 106 -15.56 -4.33 21.68
C PRO A 106 -15.89 -4.14 23.17
N VAL A 107 -17.15 -3.83 23.47
CA VAL A 107 -17.60 -3.50 24.82
C VAL A 107 -18.73 -4.40 25.26
N ASN A 108 -18.56 -5.04 26.41
CA ASN A 108 -19.64 -5.81 27.02
C ASN A 108 -20.51 -4.92 27.91
N LEU A 109 -21.83 -5.07 27.79
CA LEU A 109 -22.77 -4.43 28.71
C LEU A 109 -22.61 -4.88 30.17
N LYS A 110 -21.99 -6.03 30.43
CA LYS A 110 -21.71 -6.48 31.80
C LYS A 110 -20.58 -5.68 32.46
N ASP A 111 -19.61 -5.23 31.68
CA ASP A 111 -18.47 -4.41 32.17
C ASP A 111 -18.92 -2.99 32.54
N MET A 112 -20.13 -2.62 32.12
CA MET A 112 -20.82 -1.37 32.47
C MET A 112 -21.74 -1.52 33.69
N ASP A 113 -21.45 -2.40 34.66
CA ASP A 113 -22.24 -2.57 35.88
C ASP A 113 -21.43 -2.16 37.13
N PHE A 114 -21.56 -0.89 37.55
CA PHE A 114 -20.83 -0.31 38.70
C PHE A 114 -21.64 -0.32 40.03
N GLY A 115 -22.80 -0.99 40.10
CA GLY A 115 -23.62 -1.07 41.32
C GLY A 115 -24.41 0.21 41.71
N GLY A 116 -25.08 0.18 42.88
CA GLY A 116 -25.81 1.32 43.48
C GLY A 116 -27.35 1.19 43.56
N GLU A 117 -27.97 1.71 44.63
CA GLU A 117 -29.44 1.76 44.78
C GLU A 117 -30.05 2.83 43.85
N ALA A 118 -31.22 2.51 43.27
CA ALA A 118 -31.90 3.37 42.32
C ALA A 118 -32.62 4.53 43.01
N ASP A 119 -32.13 5.76 42.84
CA ASP A 119 -33.01 6.93 42.98
C ASP A 119 -33.96 6.97 41.78
N GLY A 120 -35.26 7.07 42.04
CA GLY A 120 -36.34 6.83 41.09
C GLY A 120 -36.23 7.49 39.71
N ASP A 121 -36.59 6.71 38.69
CA ASP A 121 -37.13 7.03 37.35
C ASP A 121 -36.99 8.48 36.82
N ARG A 122 -35.78 9.03 36.71
CA ARG A 122 -35.58 10.40 36.19
C ARG A 122 -34.77 10.57 34.90
N LEU A 123 -34.36 9.50 34.22
CA LEU A 123 -33.62 9.61 32.94
C LEU A 123 -34.26 8.85 31.78
N ARG A 124 -35.08 7.85 32.09
CA ARG A 124 -35.67 6.99 31.05
C ARG A 124 -36.85 7.62 30.32
N ARG A 125 -37.44 8.72 30.81
CA ARG A 125 -38.67 9.30 30.24
C ARG A 125 -38.45 10.34 29.13
N ASP A 126 -37.27 10.96 29.03
CA ASP A 126 -37.09 12.09 28.10
C ASP A 126 -36.55 11.71 26.72
N VAL A 127 -36.37 10.41 26.42
CA VAL A 127 -35.93 9.89 25.09
C VAL A 127 -36.81 8.70 24.61
N MET A 128 -37.92 8.41 25.28
CA MET A 128 -38.86 7.31 24.95
C MET A 128 -39.84 7.67 23.81
N ASN A 129 -39.43 8.46 22.81
CA ASN A 129 -40.28 8.60 21.64
C ASN A 129 -40.04 7.44 20.67
N GLU A 130 -41.15 6.83 20.24
CA GLU A 130 -41.33 5.66 19.37
C GLU A 130 -40.75 5.81 17.95
N THR A 131 -39.84 6.76 17.75
CA THR A 131 -39.24 7.12 16.46
C THR A 131 -37.86 6.52 16.32
N ASP A 132 -37.65 5.75 15.25
CA ASP A 132 -36.33 5.28 14.84
C ASP A 132 -35.42 6.49 14.54
N THR A 133 -34.33 6.62 15.28
CA THR A 133 -33.40 7.77 15.22
C THR A 133 -31.97 7.33 14.93
N TRP A 134 -31.77 6.08 14.51
CA TRP A 134 -30.44 5.55 14.20
C TRP A 134 -29.85 6.32 13.01
N PRO A 135 -28.63 6.89 13.12
CA PRO A 135 -28.08 7.74 12.05
C PRO A 135 -28.07 7.04 10.68
N PRO A 136 -27.63 5.77 10.56
CA PRO A 136 -27.72 5.06 9.28
C PRO A 136 -29.15 4.90 8.75
N HIS A 137 -30.14 4.75 9.63
CA HIS A 137 -31.54 4.61 9.25
C HIS A 137 -32.13 5.93 8.77
N VAL A 138 -31.82 7.03 9.45
CA VAL A 138 -32.27 8.38 9.07
C VAL A 138 -31.64 8.80 7.74
N MET A 139 -30.34 8.58 7.57
CA MET A 139 -29.63 8.87 6.32
C MET A 139 -30.23 8.15 5.11
N THR A 140 -30.76 6.94 5.32
CA THR A 140 -31.30 6.07 4.27
C THR A 140 -32.83 6.03 4.25
N GLN A 141 -33.51 6.84 5.06
CA GLN A 141 -34.98 6.89 5.18
C GLN A 141 -35.65 5.59 5.66
N VAL A 142 -34.91 4.70 6.31
CA VAL A 142 -35.45 3.50 6.96
C VAL A 142 -36.42 3.90 8.07
N ASP A 143 -36.09 4.95 8.83
CA ASP A 143 -36.92 5.53 9.88
C ASP A 143 -38.36 5.83 9.41
N LYS A 144 -38.51 6.38 8.20
CA LYS A 144 -39.81 6.68 7.60
C LYS A 144 -40.62 5.43 7.27
N LEU A 145 -39.96 4.34 6.85
CA LEU A 145 -40.62 3.05 6.61
C LEU A 145 -41.01 2.38 7.93
N ARG A 146 -40.12 2.42 8.92
CA ARG A 146 -40.35 1.91 10.29
C ARG A 146 -41.53 2.59 10.96
N ALA A 147 -41.66 3.91 10.81
CA ALA A 147 -42.82 4.68 11.29
C ALA A 147 -44.16 4.23 10.66
N LYS A 148 -44.13 3.55 9.51
CA LYS A 148 -45.30 2.94 8.86
C LYS A 148 -45.50 1.46 9.20
N GLY A 149 -44.72 0.90 10.13
CA GLY A 149 -44.78 -0.52 10.49
C GLY A 149 -44.18 -1.47 9.45
N ILE A 150 -43.33 -0.97 8.55
CA ILE A 150 -42.58 -1.79 7.59
C ILE A 150 -41.29 -2.24 8.28
N THR A 151 -41.08 -3.55 8.36
CA THR A 151 -40.09 -4.15 9.27
C THR A 151 -39.25 -5.28 8.66
N GLY A 152 -39.50 -5.61 7.39
CA GLY A 152 -38.91 -6.73 6.67
C GLY A 152 -39.73 -8.02 6.77
N LYS A 153 -40.91 -7.95 7.42
CA LYS A 153 -41.76 -9.11 7.66
C LYS A 153 -42.17 -9.78 6.34
N GLY A 154 -41.98 -11.10 6.30
CA GLY A 154 -42.34 -11.93 5.14
C GLY A 154 -41.24 -12.05 4.10
N ILE A 155 -40.08 -11.41 4.31
CA ILE A 155 -38.90 -11.55 3.45
C ILE A 155 -37.87 -12.46 4.13
N LYS A 156 -37.28 -13.37 3.36
CA LYS A 156 -36.21 -14.27 3.81
C LYS A 156 -34.85 -13.72 3.37
N LEU A 157 -33.98 -13.44 4.34
CA LEU A 157 -32.66 -12.85 4.11
C LEU A 157 -31.58 -13.78 4.65
N ALA A 158 -30.61 -14.14 3.81
CA ALA A 158 -29.46 -14.94 4.20
C ALA A 158 -28.19 -14.08 4.25
N VAL A 159 -27.41 -14.24 5.32
CA VAL A 159 -26.10 -13.62 5.52
C VAL A 159 -25.03 -14.69 5.29
N ILE A 160 -24.01 -14.39 4.47
CA ILE A 160 -22.85 -15.25 4.26
C ILE A 160 -21.61 -14.51 4.78
N ASP A 161 -21.02 -15.01 5.87
CA ASP A 161 -19.94 -14.32 6.60
C ASP A 161 -19.18 -15.28 7.56
N SER A 162 -18.55 -14.76 8.62
CA SER A 162 -17.75 -15.48 9.60
C SER A 162 -18.53 -16.23 10.69
N GLY A 163 -19.84 -16.36 10.51
CA GLY A 163 -20.78 -16.93 11.47
C GLY A 163 -21.37 -15.87 12.40
N VAL A 164 -22.14 -16.31 13.40
CA VAL A 164 -22.91 -15.40 14.25
C VAL A 164 -22.96 -15.89 15.69
N ASP A 165 -22.75 -15.03 16.68
CA ASP A 165 -23.10 -15.36 18.05
C ASP A 165 -24.61 -15.16 18.25
N TRP A 166 -25.40 -16.15 17.82
CA TRP A 166 -26.86 -16.10 17.97
C TRP A 166 -27.32 -16.10 19.44
N LYS A 167 -26.43 -16.36 20.41
CA LYS A 167 -26.69 -16.18 21.84
C LYS A 167 -26.68 -14.71 22.27
N HIS A 168 -26.20 -13.82 21.41
CA HIS A 168 -26.23 -12.39 21.66
C HIS A 168 -27.68 -11.94 21.97
N PRO A 169 -27.95 -11.24 23.09
CA PRO A 169 -29.31 -10.89 23.49
C PRO A 169 -30.08 -10.12 22.42
N ALA A 170 -29.42 -9.16 21.75
CA ALA A 170 -30.02 -8.39 20.66
C ALA A 170 -30.38 -9.23 19.43
N LEU A 171 -29.86 -10.45 19.29
CA LEU A 171 -30.12 -11.38 18.20
C LEU A 171 -31.09 -12.52 18.59
N GLY A 172 -31.70 -12.44 19.77
CA GLY A 172 -32.78 -13.33 20.22
C GLY A 172 -32.35 -14.51 21.09
N GLY A 173 -31.05 -14.81 21.19
CA GLY A 173 -30.53 -15.78 22.15
C GLY A 173 -30.72 -17.26 21.77
N CYS A 174 -31.21 -17.57 20.56
CA CYS A 174 -31.44 -18.92 20.08
C CYS A 174 -31.27 -19.04 18.56
N PHE A 175 -31.13 -20.28 18.07
CA PHE A 175 -30.98 -20.62 16.66
C PHE A 175 -31.96 -21.72 16.24
N GLY A 176 -32.52 -21.61 15.02
CA GLY A 176 -33.44 -22.58 14.44
C GLY A 176 -34.88 -22.06 14.32
N GLU A 177 -35.81 -22.95 13.95
CA GLU A 177 -37.21 -22.57 13.72
C GLU A 177 -37.82 -21.84 14.93
N GLY A 178 -38.47 -20.71 14.68
CA GLY A 178 -39.05 -19.84 15.73
C GLY A 178 -38.05 -18.89 16.41
N CYS A 179 -36.74 -19.04 16.18
CA CYS A 179 -35.73 -18.07 16.57
C CYS A 179 -35.58 -16.96 15.54
N ARG A 180 -34.93 -15.87 15.93
CA ARG A 180 -34.66 -14.76 15.00
C ARG A 180 -33.71 -15.20 13.89
N ILE A 181 -32.64 -15.90 14.26
CA ILE A 181 -31.77 -16.59 13.30
C ILE A 181 -32.36 -17.98 13.13
N SER A 182 -33.11 -18.13 12.05
CA SER A 182 -34.09 -19.21 11.87
C SER A 182 -33.58 -20.38 11.04
N PHE A 183 -32.56 -20.15 10.21
CA PHE A 183 -31.89 -21.15 9.40
C PHE A 183 -30.42 -20.76 9.22
N GLY A 184 -29.59 -21.69 8.75
CA GLY A 184 -28.16 -21.43 8.60
C GLY A 184 -27.35 -22.71 8.63
N TYR A 185 -26.04 -22.57 8.47
CA TYR A 185 -25.12 -23.70 8.44
C TYR A 185 -23.67 -23.23 8.65
N ASP A 186 -22.85 -24.01 9.34
CA ASP A 186 -21.39 -23.85 9.33
C ASP A 186 -20.79 -24.73 8.24
N LEU A 187 -20.13 -24.10 7.26
CA LEU A 187 -19.51 -24.85 6.18
C LEU A 187 -18.08 -25.29 6.52
N VAL A 188 -17.46 -24.74 7.57
CA VAL A 188 -15.99 -24.78 7.72
C VAL A 188 -15.48 -25.17 9.11
N GLY A 189 -16.18 -24.81 10.18
CA GLY A 189 -15.73 -25.05 11.56
C GLY A 189 -14.62 -24.11 12.05
N ASP A 190 -14.34 -24.15 13.36
CA ASP A 190 -13.45 -23.20 14.05
C ASP A 190 -11.98 -23.27 13.59
N ASN A 191 -11.51 -24.47 13.24
CA ASN A 191 -10.11 -24.73 12.88
C ASN A 191 -9.77 -24.35 11.43
N TYR A 192 -10.75 -23.91 10.66
CA TYR A 192 -10.56 -23.57 9.26
C TYR A 192 -9.61 -22.38 9.08
N ASP A 193 -8.64 -22.54 8.19
CA ASP A 193 -7.63 -21.52 7.87
C ASP A 193 -7.66 -21.09 6.39
N GLY A 194 -8.69 -21.50 5.65
CA GLY A 194 -8.80 -21.30 4.21
C GLY A 194 -8.24 -22.49 3.41
N TYR A 195 -7.13 -23.07 3.84
CA TYR A 195 -6.37 -24.07 3.09
C TYR A 195 -6.72 -25.51 3.46
N ASN A 196 -7.01 -25.76 4.74
CA ASN A 196 -7.38 -27.08 5.22
C ASN A 196 -8.76 -27.55 4.70
N MET A 197 -9.12 -28.79 5.02
CA MET A 197 -10.45 -29.33 4.70
C MET A 197 -11.51 -28.62 5.55
N PRO A 198 -12.66 -28.21 4.97
CA PRO A 198 -13.78 -27.70 5.75
C PRO A 198 -14.36 -28.79 6.67
N GLU A 199 -14.74 -28.42 7.89
CA GLU A 199 -15.40 -29.28 8.89
C GLU A 199 -16.83 -28.79 9.15
N PRO A 200 -17.78 -29.08 8.24
CA PRO A 200 -19.13 -28.53 8.29
C PRO A 200 -19.99 -29.10 9.42
N ASP A 201 -20.87 -28.26 9.97
CA ASP A 201 -21.88 -28.64 10.96
C ASP A 201 -23.13 -27.73 10.88
N PRO A 202 -24.28 -28.12 11.48
CA PRO A 202 -25.53 -27.39 11.29
C PRO A 202 -25.65 -26.09 12.11
N ASP A 203 -24.68 -25.75 12.97
CA ASP A 203 -24.74 -24.57 13.84
C ASP A 203 -23.77 -23.46 13.34
N PRO A 204 -24.26 -22.36 12.74
CA PRO A 204 -23.42 -21.28 12.23
C PRO A 204 -22.76 -20.41 13.32
N ARG A 205 -22.69 -20.90 14.55
CA ARG A 205 -22.23 -20.10 15.69
C ARG A 205 -20.75 -19.77 15.60
N SER A 206 -20.41 -18.52 15.85
CA SER A 206 -19.02 -18.08 15.99
C SER A 206 -18.88 -17.14 17.18
N THR A 207 -17.92 -17.43 18.07
CA THR A 207 -17.57 -16.57 19.24
C THR A 207 -16.15 -16.00 19.16
N CYS A 208 -15.37 -16.39 18.15
CA CYS A 208 -13.99 -15.96 17.97
C CYS A 208 -13.84 -14.84 16.94
N ASN A 209 -14.83 -14.68 16.05
CA ASN A 209 -14.80 -13.72 14.95
C ASN A 209 -16.13 -12.94 14.96
N GLY A 210 -16.11 -11.69 15.40
CA GLY A 210 -17.33 -10.90 15.58
C GLY A 210 -17.87 -10.19 14.35
N HIS A 211 -17.19 -10.27 13.20
CA HIS A 211 -17.61 -9.59 11.97
C HIS A 211 -19.02 -10.02 11.52
N GLY A 212 -19.28 -11.33 11.42
CA GLY A 212 -20.59 -11.85 11.05
C GLY A 212 -21.69 -11.53 12.07
N THR A 213 -21.34 -11.47 13.36
CA THR A 213 -22.25 -11.00 14.41
C THR A 213 -22.60 -9.52 14.24
N HIS A 214 -21.62 -8.68 13.87
CA HIS A 214 -21.79 -7.26 13.63
C HIS A 214 -22.74 -6.98 12.48
N ILE A 215 -22.51 -7.60 11.34
CA ILE A 215 -23.35 -7.39 10.17
C ILE A 215 -24.76 -7.96 10.37
N THR A 216 -24.91 -9.05 11.13
CA THR A 216 -26.23 -9.59 11.48
C THR A 216 -27.01 -8.61 12.36
N GLY A 217 -26.34 -7.90 13.27
CA GLY A 217 -26.95 -6.85 14.07
C GLY A 217 -27.47 -5.67 13.24
N ILE A 218 -26.73 -5.26 12.20
CA ILE A 218 -27.13 -4.19 11.27
C ILE A 218 -28.45 -4.56 10.58
N VAL A 219 -28.64 -5.83 10.22
CA VAL A 219 -29.87 -6.31 9.60
C VAL A 219 -31.01 -6.37 10.61
N ALA A 220 -30.83 -7.08 11.74
CA ALA A 220 -31.98 -7.54 12.52
C ALA A 220 -31.82 -7.50 14.06
N ALA A 221 -30.91 -6.69 14.61
CA ALA A 221 -30.86 -6.50 16.06
C ALA A 221 -32.20 -5.96 16.61
N LYS A 222 -32.52 -6.37 17.85
CA LYS A 222 -33.52 -5.75 18.72
C LYS A 222 -33.02 -5.88 20.16
N ASP A 223 -32.40 -4.83 20.66
CA ASP A 223 -31.97 -4.72 22.04
C ASP A 223 -32.89 -3.72 22.76
N GLU A 224 -33.68 -4.23 23.71
CA GLU A 224 -34.58 -3.40 24.51
C GLU A 224 -33.85 -2.58 25.59
N ALA A 225 -32.66 -3.02 26.02
CA ALA A 225 -31.89 -2.35 27.07
C ALA A 225 -31.20 -1.08 26.55
N LEU A 226 -30.67 -1.13 25.32
CA LEU A 226 -30.03 -0.01 24.62
C LEU A 226 -30.97 0.71 23.65
N HIS A 227 -32.17 0.15 23.40
CA HIS A 227 -33.08 0.58 22.33
C HIS A 227 -32.48 0.47 20.92
N PHE A 228 -31.43 -0.34 20.76
CA PHE A 228 -30.75 -0.57 19.48
C PHE A 228 -31.52 -1.55 18.60
N THR A 229 -31.69 -1.22 17.32
CA THR A 229 -32.34 -2.11 16.36
C THR A 229 -31.64 -2.08 15.00
N GLY A 230 -31.63 -3.21 14.30
CA GLY A 230 -31.24 -3.28 12.90
C GLY A 230 -32.35 -2.73 11.99
N ALA A 231 -32.02 -2.55 10.71
CA ALA A 231 -32.93 -1.90 9.76
C ALA A 231 -34.19 -2.72 9.43
N ALA A 232 -34.08 -4.05 9.34
CA ALA A 232 -35.17 -4.95 8.98
C ALA A 232 -35.33 -6.09 10.02
N PRO A 233 -35.78 -5.78 11.25
CA PRO A 233 -35.67 -6.68 12.38
C PRO A 233 -36.74 -7.81 12.43
N ASP A 234 -37.66 -7.87 11.46
CA ASP A 234 -38.65 -8.96 11.32
C ASP A 234 -38.44 -9.81 10.05
N VAL A 235 -37.29 -9.71 9.38
CA VAL A 235 -36.95 -10.66 8.31
C VAL A 235 -36.81 -12.08 8.88
N THR A 236 -37.12 -13.08 8.05
CA THR A 236 -36.70 -14.45 8.33
C THR A 236 -35.21 -14.56 8.03
N LEU A 237 -34.38 -14.45 9.07
CA LEU A 237 -32.94 -14.34 8.93
C LEU A 237 -32.28 -15.70 8.97
N GLY A 238 -31.27 -15.91 8.14
CA GLY A 238 -30.36 -17.05 8.26
C GLY A 238 -28.90 -16.67 8.03
N VAL A 239 -28.00 -17.50 8.55
CA VAL A 239 -26.55 -17.23 8.51
C VAL A 239 -25.79 -18.47 8.04
N TYR A 240 -24.93 -18.30 7.03
CA TYR A 240 -24.01 -19.32 6.54
C TYR A 240 -22.59 -18.90 6.89
N ARG A 241 -21.91 -19.69 7.72
CA ARG A 241 -20.55 -19.44 8.16
C ARG A 241 -19.55 -20.02 7.15
N THR A 242 -18.61 -19.18 6.73
CA THR A 242 -17.61 -19.49 5.70
C THR A 242 -16.16 -19.23 6.15
N GLU A 243 -15.96 -18.64 7.32
CA GLU A 243 -14.64 -18.38 7.90
C GLU A 243 -14.44 -19.11 9.24
N GLY A 244 -13.21 -19.55 9.49
CA GLY A 244 -12.78 -20.08 10.79
C GLY A 244 -12.28 -18.99 11.75
N CYS A 245 -11.70 -19.41 12.88
CA CYS A 245 -11.26 -18.49 13.94
C CYS A 245 -9.88 -17.86 13.73
N LYS A 246 -9.05 -18.38 12.82
CA LYS A 246 -7.63 -18.02 12.79
C LYS A 246 -7.35 -16.73 12.01
N ASN A 247 -7.86 -16.61 10.79
CA ASN A 247 -7.39 -15.56 9.86
C ASN A 247 -8.50 -14.84 9.07
N GLY A 248 -9.76 -15.31 9.12
CA GLY A 248 -10.85 -14.77 8.29
C GLY A 248 -10.75 -15.09 6.79
N ASP A 249 -9.84 -15.97 6.40
CA ASP A 249 -9.68 -16.45 5.04
C ASP A 249 -10.74 -17.50 4.71
N THR A 250 -11.21 -17.51 3.46
CA THR A 250 -12.15 -18.52 2.95
C THR A 250 -11.88 -18.87 1.50
N ALA A 251 -12.25 -20.07 1.07
CA ALA A 251 -12.03 -20.53 -0.28
C ALA A 251 -13.27 -20.35 -1.18
N ASN A 252 -13.06 -20.17 -2.48
CA ASN A 252 -14.15 -19.99 -3.45
C ASN A 252 -15.10 -21.19 -3.54
N ASP A 253 -14.66 -22.41 -3.24
CA ASP A 253 -15.52 -23.60 -3.17
C ASP A 253 -16.54 -23.51 -2.02
N VAL A 254 -16.10 -23.03 -0.85
CA VAL A 254 -16.95 -22.76 0.32
C VAL A 254 -17.96 -21.66 0.01
N LEU A 255 -17.52 -20.55 -0.60
CA LEU A 255 -18.41 -19.45 -0.98
C LEU A 255 -19.49 -19.90 -1.98
N ILE A 256 -19.09 -20.65 -3.03
CA ILE A 256 -20.02 -21.20 -4.01
C ILE A 256 -21.05 -22.11 -3.33
N ALA A 257 -20.64 -22.94 -2.37
CA ALA A 257 -21.57 -23.76 -1.60
C ALA A 257 -22.54 -22.91 -0.78
N ALA A 258 -22.05 -21.93 0.00
CA ALA A 258 -22.88 -21.09 0.86
C ALA A 258 -23.96 -20.32 0.09
N PHE A 259 -23.60 -19.73 -1.06
CA PHE A 259 -24.55 -19.02 -1.91
C PHE A 259 -25.64 -19.94 -2.47
N ASN A 260 -25.27 -21.15 -2.92
CA ASN A 260 -26.26 -22.12 -3.38
C ASN A 260 -27.14 -22.64 -2.22
N MET A 261 -26.59 -22.90 -1.04
CA MET A 261 -27.39 -23.30 0.13
C MET A 261 -28.40 -22.22 0.53
N ALA A 262 -27.99 -20.95 0.52
CA ALA A 262 -28.88 -19.83 0.76
C ALA A 262 -30.01 -19.75 -0.28
N PHE A 263 -29.69 -19.95 -1.56
CA PHE A 263 -30.67 -20.02 -2.65
C PHE A 263 -31.66 -21.18 -2.47
N GLU A 264 -31.18 -22.39 -2.19
CA GLU A 264 -32.03 -23.59 -1.99
C GLU A 264 -32.89 -23.49 -0.73
N ALA A 265 -32.42 -22.76 0.29
CA ALA A 265 -33.24 -22.41 1.45
C ALA A 265 -34.37 -21.42 1.11
N GLY A 266 -34.43 -20.89 -0.11
CA GLY A 266 -35.46 -19.97 -0.57
C GLY A 266 -35.25 -18.54 -0.07
N ALA A 267 -34.00 -18.10 0.10
CA ALA A 267 -33.71 -16.70 0.41
C ALA A 267 -34.18 -15.79 -0.74
N ASP A 268 -34.86 -14.70 -0.40
CA ASP A 268 -35.21 -13.62 -1.35
C ASP A 268 -34.00 -12.70 -1.57
N ILE A 269 -33.17 -12.56 -0.53
CA ILE A 269 -31.97 -11.72 -0.50
C ILE A 269 -30.82 -12.50 0.13
N ILE A 270 -29.66 -12.48 -0.52
CA ILE A 270 -28.39 -12.96 0.00
C ILE A 270 -27.45 -11.74 0.13
N THR A 271 -26.90 -11.53 1.33
CA THR A 271 -25.91 -10.49 1.58
C THR A 271 -24.58 -11.11 1.97
N CYS A 272 -23.49 -10.63 1.37
CA CYS A 272 -22.14 -11.13 1.66
C CYS A 272 -21.13 -9.98 1.72
N SER A 273 -20.46 -9.88 2.86
CA SER A 273 -19.50 -8.81 3.17
C SER A 273 -18.05 -9.25 2.96
N LEU A 274 -17.84 -10.04 1.90
CA LEU A 274 -16.55 -10.52 1.42
C LEU A 274 -16.32 -10.04 0.00
N ALA A 275 -15.07 -9.76 -0.33
CA ALA A 275 -14.69 -9.30 -1.65
C ALA A 275 -13.20 -9.53 -1.90
N ASP A 276 -12.83 -9.76 -3.16
CA ASP A 276 -11.45 -9.94 -3.58
C ASP A 276 -11.17 -9.23 -4.92
N ASN A 277 -9.97 -8.72 -5.12
CA ASN A 277 -9.66 -7.87 -6.26
C ASN A 277 -9.41 -8.70 -7.52
N HIS A 278 -10.37 -8.68 -8.44
CA HIS A 278 -10.25 -9.27 -9.77
C HIS A 278 -10.78 -8.27 -10.81
N GLY A 279 -12.06 -7.91 -10.66
CA GLY A 279 -12.76 -6.96 -11.52
C GLY A 279 -13.31 -7.58 -12.80
N TRP A 280 -13.54 -8.89 -12.79
CA TRP A 280 -14.02 -9.70 -13.91
C TRP A 280 -15.27 -10.47 -13.49
N SER A 281 -16.34 -10.35 -14.27
CA SER A 281 -17.60 -11.05 -13.99
C SER A 281 -17.53 -12.57 -14.25
N GLU A 282 -16.45 -13.06 -14.86
CA GLU A 282 -16.25 -14.46 -15.23
C GLU A 282 -15.41 -15.29 -14.23
N THR A 283 -15.07 -14.74 -13.06
CA THR A 283 -14.50 -15.55 -11.97
C THR A 283 -15.53 -16.58 -11.49
N PRO A 284 -15.11 -17.77 -11.00
CA PRO A 284 -16.04 -18.87 -10.68
C PRO A 284 -17.08 -18.47 -9.64
N TRP A 285 -16.70 -17.65 -8.65
CA TRP A 285 -17.63 -17.15 -7.65
C TRP A 285 -18.62 -16.15 -8.26
N SER A 286 -18.16 -15.17 -9.05
CA SER A 286 -19.02 -14.20 -9.73
C SER A 286 -20.04 -14.85 -10.66
N VAL A 287 -19.63 -15.89 -11.40
CA VAL A 287 -20.53 -16.66 -12.28
C VAL A 287 -21.68 -17.30 -11.49
N VAL A 288 -21.38 -17.93 -10.36
CA VAL A 288 -22.41 -18.57 -9.52
C VAL A 288 -23.38 -17.54 -8.93
N VAL A 289 -22.86 -16.42 -8.42
CA VAL A 289 -23.70 -15.36 -7.87
C VAL A 289 -24.58 -14.74 -8.96
N SER A 290 -24.05 -14.52 -10.16
CA SER A 290 -24.84 -14.04 -11.31
C SER A 290 -25.96 -14.99 -11.71
N ARG A 291 -25.72 -16.31 -11.70
CA ARG A 291 -26.79 -17.30 -11.98
C ARG A 291 -27.89 -17.26 -10.93
N ILE A 292 -27.54 -17.08 -9.65
CA ILE A 292 -28.52 -16.94 -8.56
C ILE A 292 -29.37 -15.68 -8.75
N VAL A 293 -28.72 -14.57 -9.12
CA VAL A 293 -29.42 -13.32 -9.45
C VAL A 293 -30.36 -13.50 -10.64
N GLU A 294 -29.91 -14.15 -11.71
CA GLU A 294 -30.73 -14.46 -12.89
C GLU A 294 -31.98 -15.29 -12.55
N HIS A 295 -31.93 -16.07 -11.46
CA HIS A 295 -33.05 -16.86 -10.94
C HIS A 295 -33.90 -16.15 -9.87
N GLY A 296 -33.75 -14.83 -9.73
CA GLY A 296 -34.68 -13.97 -9.00
C GLY A 296 -34.29 -13.66 -7.55
N VAL A 297 -33.12 -14.10 -7.07
CA VAL A 297 -32.64 -13.79 -5.72
C VAL A 297 -31.72 -12.58 -5.74
N MET A 298 -31.96 -11.61 -4.86
CA MET A 298 -31.09 -10.42 -4.77
C MET A 298 -29.76 -10.80 -4.13
N CYS A 299 -28.65 -10.34 -4.69
CA CYS A 299 -27.34 -10.50 -4.07
C CYS A 299 -26.69 -9.13 -3.83
N THR A 300 -26.56 -8.73 -2.57
CA THR A 300 -25.82 -7.52 -2.16
C THR A 300 -24.41 -7.89 -1.73
N LEU A 301 -23.41 -7.33 -2.41
CA LEU A 301 -22.00 -7.61 -2.16
C LEU A 301 -21.19 -6.34 -1.95
N ALA A 302 -20.22 -6.41 -1.04
CA ALA A 302 -19.34 -5.29 -0.73
C ALA A 302 -18.47 -4.91 -1.93
N ALA A 303 -18.35 -3.62 -2.23
CA ALA A 303 -17.37 -3.14 -3.21
C ALA A 303 -15.91 -3.38 -2.76
N ALA A 304 -15.68 -3.65 -1.46
CA ALA A 304 -14.40 -3.76 -0.76
C ALA A 304 -13.80 -2.41 -0.31
N ASN A 305 -12.67 -2.50 0.41
CA ASN A 305 -12.02 -1.39 1.10
C ASN A 305 -10.69 -0.98 0.45
N TYR A 306 -10.58 -1.05 -0.88
CA TYR A 306 -9.37 -0.77 -1.64
C TYR A 306 -9.39 0.62 -2.32
N GLY A 307 -10.09 1.60 -1.75
CA GLY A 307 -10.22 2.94 -2.32
C GLY A 307 -8.87 3.62 -2.63
N SER A 308 -7.85 3.35 -1.81
CA SER A 308 -6.48 3.83 -2.05
C SER A 308 -5.87 3.37 -3.38
N GLN A 309 -6.40 2.30 -3.98
CA GLN A 309 -5.92 1.78 -5.26
C GLN A 309 -6.41 2.61 -6.46
N GLY A 310 -7.45 3.44 -6.29
CA GLY A 310 -8.05 4.24 -7.38
C GLY A 310 -9.01 3.45 -8.27
N ALA A 311 -9.38 4.04 -9.42
CA ALA A 311 -10.36 3.49 -10.36
C ALA A 311 -9.95 2.14 -11.00
N LEU A 312 -10.90 1.47 -11.65
CA LEU A 312 -10.72 0.14 -12.27
C LEU A 312 -10.22 -0.90 -11.23
N TYR A 313 -10.94 -0.98 -10.11
CA TYR A 313 -10.64 -1.88 -9.00
C TYR A 313 -11.91 -2.54 -8.44
N ALA A 314 -12.84 -2.90 -9.32
CA ALA A 314 -13.99 -3.71 -8.97
C ALA A 314 -13.54 -5.08 -8.41
N THR A 315 -14.39 -5.68 -7.58
CA THR A 315 -14.04 -6.86 -6.80
C THR A 315 -15.03 -8.00 -7.02
N SER A 316 -14.55 -9.22 -7.00
CA SER A 316 -15.40 -10.41 -7.06
C SER A 316 -16.00 -10.68 -5.67
N ALA A 317 -17.26 -11.11 -5.56
CA ALA A 317 -18.26 -11.31 -6.63
C ALA A 317 -19.16 -10.09 -6.92
N ALA A 318 -18.83 -8.91 -6.39
CA ALA A 318 -19.58 -7.68 -6.61
C ALA A 318 -19.57 -7.23 -8.09
N ASP A 319 -18.54 -7.61 -8.84
CA ASP A 319 -18.39 -7.46 -10.29
C ASP A 319 -19.33 -8.35 -11.12
N GLY A 320 -20.04 -9.31 -10.51
CA GLY A 320 -21.00 -10.17 -11.20
C GLY A 320 -22.13 -9.38 -11.91
N LYS A 321 -22.64 -9.95 -13.00
CA LYS A 321 -23.78 -9.40 -13.76
C LYS A 321 -25.02 -9.27 -12.86
N GLU A 322 -25.65 -8.10 -12.88
CA GLU A 322 -26.83 -7.72 -12.09
C GLU A 322 -26.67 -7.84 -10.55
N VAL A 323 -25.48 -8.18 -10.06
CA VAL A 323 -25.15 -8.16 -8.62
C VAL A 323 -25.16 -6.72 -8.11
N THR A 324 -25.78 -6.51 -6.95
CA THR A 324 -25.80 -5.20 -6.29
C THR A 324 -24.48 -4.98 -5.54
N ALA A 325 -23.50 -4.38 -6.20
CA ALA A 325 -22.28 -3.91 -5.55
C ALA A 325 -22.55 -2.65 -4.72
N VAL A 326 -22.07 -2.63 -3.47
CA VAL A 326 -22.40 -1.59 -2.49
C VAL A 326 -21.18 -0.78 -2.07
N SER A 327 -21.20 0.54 -2.30
CA SER A 327 -20.21 1.49 -1.76
C SER A 327 -20.49 1.86 -0.30
N SER A 328 -19.50 2.49 0.35
CA SER A 328 -19.61 2.97 1.73
C SER A 328 -19.67 4.50 1.80
N PHE A 329 -20.61 5.00 2.60
CA PHE A 329 -20.67 6.39 3.04
C PHE A 329 -20.32 6.50 4.54
N GLU A 330 -19.73 7.60 4.94
CA GLU A 330 -19.52 7.92 6.34
C GLU A 330 -20.86 8.22 7.01
N SER A 331 -21.14 7.57 8.14
CA SER A 331 -22.27 7.97 9.00
C SER A 331 -22.15 9.46 9.34
N ASP A 332 -23.25 10.20 9.28
CA ASP A 332 -23.30 11.63 9.62
C ASP A 332 -23.09 11.88 11.12
N LYS A 333 -23.36 10.86 11.94
CA LYS A 333 -23.10 10.87 13.38
C LYS A 333 -22.29 9.66 13.82
N TYR A 334 -21.43 9.87 14.80
CA TYR A 334 -20.75 8.81 15.53
C TYR A 334 -21.61 8.38 16.73
N VAL A 335 -21.72 7.07 16.97
CA VAL A 335 -22.48 6.50 18.09
C VAL A 335 -21.52 6.11 19.21
N HIS A 336 -21.71 6.67 20.40
CA HIS A 336 -20.91 6.37 21.58
C HIS A 336 -21.77 5.69 22.64
N LEU A 337 -21.29 4.58 23.19
CA LEU A 337 -21.90 3.91 24.33
C LEU A 337 -21.27 4.45 25.63
N GLY A 338 -22.10 4.88 26.58
CA GLY A 338 -21.62 5.39 27.85
C GLY A 338 -22.74 5.70 28.83
N TYR A 339 -22.47 6.59 29.78
CA TYR A 339 -23.44 7.06 30.76
C TYR A 339 -23.88 8.49 30.43
N ALA A 340 -25.18 8.74 30.50
CA ALA A 340 -25.73 10.05 30.24
C ALA A 340 -25.42 11.04 31.38
N SER A 341 -24.86 12.20 31.04
CA SER A 341 -24.73 13.38 31.89
C SER A 341 -25.22 14.61 31.13
N LYS A 342 -25.38 15.75 31.81
CA LYS A 342 -25.99 16.96 31.23
C LYS A 342 -25.00 18.10 31.14
N VAL A 343 -25.06 18.88 30.07
CA VAL A 343 -24.28 20.10 29.87
C VAL A 343 -25.20 21.28 29.56
N TYR A 344 -24.82 22.45 30.07
CA TYR A 344 -25.48 23.73 29.85
C TYR A 344 -24.45 24.74 29.36
N VAL A 345 -24.78 25.47 28.31
CA VAL A 345 -23.99 26.62 27.80
C VAL A 345 -24.80 27.87 28.10
N ASP A 346 -24.22 28.80 28.85
CA ASP A 346 -24.85 30.05 29.32
C ASP A 346 -26.18 29.84 30.06
N GLY A 347 -26.34 28.70 30.75
CA GLY A 347 -27.60 28.34 31.42
C GLY A 347 -28.77 28.10 30.45
N GLY A 348 -28.49 27.92 29.16
CA GLY A 348 -29.48 27.64 28.12
C GLY A 348 -30.07 26.23 28.20
N GLN A 349 -30.58 25.73 27.06
CA GLN A 349 -31.22 24.42 27.00
C GLN A 349 -30.25 23.30 27.41
N GLU A 350 -30.72 22.44 28.30
CA GLU A 350 -30.06 21.19 28.68
C GLU A 350 -29.72 20.34 27.45
N LYS A 351 -28.47 19.87 27.37
CA LYS A 351 -28.05 18.86 26.40
C LYS A 351 -27.48 17.65 27.11
N VAL A 352 -27.79 16.45 26.62
CA VAL A 352 -27.21 15.20 27.11
C VAL A 352 -25.90 14.92 26.38
N PHE A 353 -24.89 14.47 27.11
CA PHE A 353 -23.65 13.91 26.55
C PHE A 353 -23.34 12.58 27.23
N VAL A 354 -22.46 11.79 26.61
CA VAL A 354 -22.01 10.52 27.16
C VAL A 354 -20.61 10.64 27.75
N SER A 355 -20.38 9.94 28.86
CA SER A 355 -19.06 9.80 29.46
C SER A 355 -18.80 8.36 29.90
N TRP A 356 -17.52 8.01 30.00
CA TRP A 356 -17.07 6.71 30.51
C TRP A 356 -16.29 6.85 31.82
N PRO A 357 -16.66 6.18 32.91
CA PRO A 357 -16.06 6.39 34.22
C PRO A 357 -14.65 5.79 34.36
N ALA A 358 -13.80 6.46 35.15
CA ALA A 358 -12.54 5.93 35.67
C ALA A 358 -12.75 5.00 36.90
N SER A 359 -11.65 4.44 37.44
CA SER A 359 -11.71 3.63 38.66
C SER A 359 -12.28 4.39 39.87
N LYS A 360 -12.04 5.71 39.98
CA LYS A 360 -12.79 6.61 40.88
C LYS A 360 -13.86 7.37 40.10
N HIS A 361 -15.13 7.16 40.47
CA HIS A 361 -16.27 7.67 39.71
C HIS A 361 -17.43 8.14 40.61
N ASN A 362 -17.14 8.60 41.84
CA ASN A 362 -18.17 9.08 42.74
C ASN A 362 -18.62 10.51 42.39
N TRP A 363 -19.47 10.64 41.37
CA TRP A 363 -20.03 11.92 40.92
C TRP A 363 -21.18 12.44 41.81
N THR A 364 -21.61 11.68 42.82
CA THR A 364 -22.74 11.99 43.70
C THR A 364 -22.71 13.42 44.28
N PRO A 365 -21.57 13.97 44.74
CA PRO A 365 -21.57 15.29 45.36
C PRO A 365 -21.92 16.44 44.41
N ILE A 366 -21.75 16.26 43.09
CA ILE A 366 -22.09 17.28 42.07
C ILE A 366 -23.29 16.85 41.19
N SER A 367 -23.99 15.79 41.57
CA SER A 367 -25.13 15.26 40.81
C SER A 367 -26.43 16.08 40.92
N LYS A 368 -26.46 17.09 41.81
CA LYS A 368 -27.64 17.89 42.12
C LYS A 368 -27.57 19.34 41.64
N ALA A 369 -26.39 19.85 41.29
CA ALA A 369 -26.20 21.22 40.81
C ALA A 369 -25.07 21.26 39.76
N PRO A 370 -25.27 21.94 38.60
CA PRO A 370 -24.24 22.05 37.58
C PRO A 370 -22.98 22.76 38.09
N MET A 371 -21.81 22.28 37.70
CA MET A 371 -20.50 22.83 38.07
C MET A 371 -19.77 23.35 36.82
N PRO A 372 -19.06 24.49 36.89
CA PRO A 372 -18.36 25.05 35.75
C PRO A 372 -17.21 24.14 35.28
N VAL A 373 -17.08 24.02 33.96
CA VAL A 373 -15.97 23.33 33.30
C VAL A 373 -14.78 24.28 33.16
N TYR A 374 -13.60 23.83 33.57
CA TYR A 374 -12.36 24.59 33.43
C TYR A 374 -11.37 23.82 32.54
N PRO A 375 -11.14 24.26 31.28
CA PRO A 375 -10.13 23.66 30.43
C PRO A 375 -8.75 24.13 30.87
N LEU A 376 -7.81 23.19 31.00
CA LEU A 376 -6.44 23.54 31.41
C LEU A 376 -5.70 24.37 30.35
N SER A 377 -6.04 24.16 29.07
CA SER A 377 -5.58 24.93 27.92
C SER A 377 -6.77 25.29 27.01
N LEU A 378 -6.70 26.47 26.39
CA LEU A 378 -7.68 26.91 25.38
C LEU A 378 -7.36 26.39 23.96
N GLU A 379 -6.24 25.69 23.81
CA GLU A 379 -5.87 24.92 22.63
C GLU A 379 -5.68 23.45 23.02
N ILE A 380 -5.84 22.54 22.07
CA ILE A 380 -5.57 21.12 22.31
C ILE A 380 -4.08 20.97 22.65
N ASN A 381 -3.79 20.46 23.84
CA ASN A 381 -2.43 20.21 24.30
C ASN A 381 -2.34 18.81 24.93
N LEU A 382 -1.50 17.96 24.34
CA LEU A 382 -1.33 16.56 24.74
C LEU A 382 -0.55 16.42 26.04
N GLU A 383 0.31 17.41 26.33
CA GLU A 383 1.21 17.43 27.49
C GLU A 383 0.58 18.10 28.72
N ASP A 384 -0.69 18.50 28.62
CA ASP A 384 -1.40 19.14 29.72
C ASP A 384 -1.40 18.26 30.98
N ALA A 385 -1.02 18.86 32.11
CA ALA A 385 -0.86 18.23 33.41
C ALA A 385 0.19 17.08 33.49
N CYS A 386 1.08 16.93 32.50
CA CYS A 386 2.16 15.93 32.58
C CYS A 386 3.28 16.32 33.56
N THR A 387 3.46 17.61 33.79
CA THR A 387 4.34 18.14 34.84
C THR A 387 3.53 18.87 35.91
N PRO A 388 4.10 19.11 37.11
CA PRO A 388 3.46 19.94 38.12
C PRO A 388 3.00 21.29 37.55
N LEU A 389 1.76 21.65 37.86
CA LEU A 389 1.14 22.88 37.35
C LEU A 389 1.82 24.12 37.95
N PRO A 390 1.98 25.22 37.17
CA PRO A 390 2.56 26.46 37.67
C PRO A 390 1.85 26.99 38.93
N ASP A 391 2.58 27.70 39.79
CA ASP A 391 2.01 28.32 40.99
C ASP A 391 0.97 29.41 40.71
N SER A 392 0.94 29.93 39.48
CA SER A 392 -0.10 30.83 38.99
C SER A 392 -1.45 30.15 38.69
N THR A 393 -1.52 28.82 38.75
CA THR A 393 -2.77 28.07 38.51
C THR A 393 -3.78 28.37 39.64
N PRO A 394 -5.02 28.76 39.31
CA PRO A 394 -6.05 29.05 40.32
C PRO A 394 -6.48 27.80 41.09
N ASP A 395 -7.22 27.99 42.20
CA ASP A 395 -7.83 26.87 42.93
C ASP A 395 -8.87 26.16 42.05
N LEU A 396 -8.63 24.87 41.80
CA LEU A 396 -9.43 24.02 40.94
C LEU A 396 -10.60 23.34 41.67
N SER A 397 -10.76 23.57 42.99
CA SER A 397 -11.74 22.87 43.83
C SER A 397 -13.21 23.06 43.44
N ASN A 398 -13.54 24.19 42.81
CA ASN A 398 -14.90 24.55 42.39
C ASN A 398 -15.19 24.30 40.90
N HIS A 399 -14.33 23.56 40.20
CA HIS A 399 -14.46 23.27 38.78
C HIS A 399 -14.43 21.77 38.47
N VAL A 400 -15.00 21.40 37.32
CA VAL A 400 -14.72 20.13 36.64
C VAL A 400 -13.63 20.38 35.61
N ILE A 401 -12.48 19.74 35.78
CA ILE A 401 -11.29 20.07 34.96
C ILE A 401 -11.34 19.29 33.66
N LEU A 402 -11.24 19.99 32.54
CA LEU A 402 -11.20 19.40 31.20
C LEU A 402 -9.74 19.33 30.71
N VAL A 403 -9.25 18.12 30.44
CA VAL A 403 -7.84 17.86 30.11
C VAL A 403 -7.72 16.75 29.07
N SER A 404 -6.66 16.76 28.26
CA SER A 404 -6.42 15.70 27.27
C SER A 404 -6.11 14.36 27.93
N SER A 405 -6.53 13.28 27.29
CA SER A 405 -6.40 11.92 27.80
C SER A 405 -5.18 11.16 27.27
N GLU A 406 -4.24 11.82 26.57
CA GLU A 406 -3.16 11.09 25.91
C GLU A 406 -2.26 10.43 26.96
N ASP A 407 -2.21 9.10 26.90
CA ASP A 407 -1.46 8.23 27.78
C ASP A 407 -0.21 7.80 27.02
N ASN A 408 0.90 8.47 27.29
CA ASN A 408 2.20 8.08 26.74
C ASN A 408 3.03 7.42 27.86
N ALA A 409 4.08 6.68 27.49
CA ALA A 409 4.89 5.92 28.46
C ALA A 409 5.55 6.78 29.56
N GLN A 410 5.48 8.12 29.48
CA GLN A 410 6.06 9.07 30.42
C GLN A 410 5.01 9.87 31.22
N CYS A 411 3.72 9.84 30.82
CA CYS A 411 2.65 10.62 31.42
C CYS A 411 1.29 9.93 31.26
N GLY A 412 0.84 9.24 32.31
CA GLY A 412 -0.43 8.52 32.32
C GLY A 412 -1.57 9.28 32.98
N PHE A 413 -2.76 8.66 33.00
CA PHE A 413 -3.96 9.21 33.65
C PHE A 413 -3.74 9.55 35.14
N GLU A 414 -2.98 8.72 35.85
CA GLU A 414 -2.65 8.91 37.26
C GLU A 414 -1.76 10.15 37.47
N ASP A 415 -0.72 10.35 36.66
CA ASP A 415 0.18 11.49 36.76
C ASP A 415 -0.56 12.81 36.56
N LYS A 416 -1.37 12.87 35.49
CA LYS A 416 -2.24 14.02 35.20
C LYS A 416 -3.20 14.29 36.36
N ALA A 417 -3.86 13.25 36.87
CA ALA A 417 -4.80 13.39 37.99
C ALA A 417 -4.10 13.89 39.28
N ARG A 418 -2.88 13.41 39.57
CA ARG A 418 -2.09 13.82 40.75
C ARG A 418 -1.67 15.29 40.65
N ASN A 419 -1.19 15.73 39.49
CA ASN A 419 -0.79 17.12 39.26
C ASN A 419 -1.98 18.09 39.35
N LEU A 420 -3.14 17.70 38.83
CA LEU A 420 -4.39 18.47 38.98
C LEU A 420 -4.87 18.52 40.44
N ALA A 421 -4.86 17.38 41.15
CA ALA A 421 -5.26 17.29 42.55
C ALA A 421 -4.40 18.17 43.47
N ALA A 422 -3.11 18.34 43.15
CA ALA A 422 -2.20 19.23 43.88
C ALA A 422 -2.61 20.72 43.83
N LYS A 423 -3.44 21.12 42.86
CA LYS A 423 -4.05 22.47 42.77
C LYS A 423 -5.54 22.48 43.16
N GLY A 424 -6.00 21.44 43.87
CA GLY A 424 -7.35 21.37 44.44
C GLY A 424 -8.40 20.67 43.57
N ALA A 425 -8.05 20.16 42.38
CA ALA A 425 -9.02 19.49 41.51
C ALA A 425 -9.62 18.24 42.17
N ARG A 426 -10.95 18.12 42.16
CA ARG A 426 -11.67 16.95 42.69
C ARG A 426 -12.40 16.14 41.60
N TYR A 427 -12.65 16.76 40.46
CA TYR A 427 -13.44 16.22 39.35
C TYR A 427 -12.72 16.46 38.03
N ILE A 428 -12.50 15.42 37.25
CA ILE A 428 -11.74 15.49 36.00
C ILE A 428 -12.54 14.87 34.86
N LEU A 429 -12.59 15.57 33.72
CA LEU A 429 -13.05 15.05 32.44
C LEU A 429 -11.87 14.99 31.48
N PHE A 430 -11.55 13.78 31.04
CA PHE A 430 -10.53 13.54 30.04
C PHE A 430 -11.18 13.54 28.65
N TYR A 431 -10.67 14.32 27.70
CA TYR A 431 -11.08 14.22 26.29
C TYR A 431 -10.00 13.49 25.49
N PHE A 432 -10.42 12.49 24.71
CA PHE A 432 -9.51 11.72 23.86
C PHE A 432 -9.03 12.56 22.69
N THR A 433 -7.79 12.38 22.22
CA THR A 433 -7.22 13.18 21.12
C THR A 433 -7.39 12.51 19.76
N TRP A 434 -7.81 11.24 19.74
CA TRP A 434 -8.33 10.59 18.54
C TRP A 434 -9.85 10.77 18.47
N ALA A 435 -10.39 10.80 17.25
CA ALA A 435 -11.80 11.05 16.99
C ALA A 435 -12.75 10.07 17.71
N ASP A 436 -12.26 8.87 18.02
CA ASP A 436 -13.01 7.78 18.61
C ASP A 436 -12.31 7.40 19.92
N PHE A 437 -12.99 7.59 21.05
CA PHE A 437 -12.41 7.32 22.36
C PHE A 437 -12.67 5.86 22.79
N PRO A 438 -11.69 5.20 23.43
CA PRO A 438 -11.81 3.81 23.79
C PRO A 438 -12.70 3.63 25.02
N LEU A 439 -13.48 2.55 25.02
CA LEU A 439 -14.54 2.27 26.00
C LEU A 439 -14.06 1.25 27.05
N TYR A 440 -13.06 1.61 27.84
CA TYR A 440 -12.57 0.77 28.95
C TYR A 440 -12.35 1.62 30.21
N THR A 441 -12.59 1.01 31.39
CA THR A 441 -12.28 1.67 32.67
C THR A 441 -10.78 1.69 32.88
N TYR A 442 -10.26 2.86 33.22
CA TYR A 442 -8.84 3.10 33.43
C TYR A 442 -8.57 3.48 34.89
N GLU A 443 -7.36 3.17 35.34
CA GLU A 443 -6.91 3.49 36.69
C GLU A 443 -6.37 4.92 36.77
N ILE A 444 -6.74 5.63 37.84
CA ILE A 444 -6.16 6.93 38.21
C ILE A 444 -5.39 6.86 39.54
N GLY A 445 -5.06 5.64 39.97
CA GLY A 445 -4.22 5.32 41.12
C GLY A 445 -4.64 6.01 42.42
N ASP A 446 -3.65 6.49 43.18
CA ASP A 446 -3.84 7.09 44.49
C ASP A 446 -4.18 8.59 44.45
N ALA A 447 -4.26 9.21 43.26
CA ALA A 447 -4.53 10.63 43.09
C ALA A 447 -5.75 11.09 43.91
N ASN A 448 -5.63 12.21 44.63
CA ASN A 448 -6.65 12.71 45.57
C ASN A 448 -7.83 13.41 44.84
N VAL A 449 -8.51 12.65 43.98
CA VAL A 449 -9.66 13.06 43.19
C VAL A 449 -10.88 12.22 43.56
N THR A 450 -12.07 12.82 43.52
CA THR A 450 -13.33 12.15 43.87
C THR A 450 -13.88 11.33 42.70
N ALA A 451 -13.79 11.88 41.49
CA ALA A 451 -14.27 11.22 40.28
C ALA A 451 -13.53 11.70 39.03
N ALA A 452 -13.33 10.78 38.09
CA ALA A 452 -12.91 11.10 36.74
C ALA A 452 -13.73 10.30 35.71
N ALA A 453 -13.85 10.86 34.51
CA ALA A 453 -14.47 10.20 33.38
C ALA A 453 -13.85 10.68 32.07
N GLN A 454 -13.97 9.86 31.03
CA GLN A 454 -13.63 10.23 29.66
C GLN A 454 -14.87 10.73 28.92
N ILE A 455 -14.65 11.63 27.98
CA ILE A 455 -15.63 12.12 27.01
C ILE A 455 -15.03 12.08 25.59
N PRO A 456 -15.88 12.05 24.54
CA PRO A 456 -15.40 12.12 23.17
C PRO A 456 -14.57 13.38 22.89
N PHE A 457 -13.60 13.26 21.98
CA PHE A 457 -12.77 14.37 21.49
C PHE A 457 -13.61 15.58 21.05
N ARG A 458 -14.61 15.33 20.19
CA ARG A 458 -15.45 16.37 19.61
C ARG A 458 -16.26 17.11 20.67
N THR A 459 -16.74 16.41 21.70
CA THR A 459 -17.40 17.06 22.84
C THR A 459 -16.42 17.95 23.62
N GLY A 460 -15.23 17.45 23.97
CA GLY A 460 -14.20 18.25 24.64
C GLY A 460 -13.81 19.50 23.85
N LYS A 461 -13.52 19.33 22.56
CA LYS A 461 -13.16 20.43 21.64
C LYS A 461 -14.26 21.49 21.57
N ARG A 462 -15.53 21.09 21.42
CA ARG A 462 -16.66 22.04 21.39
C ARG A 462 -16.78 22.87 22.66
N TRP A 463 -16.47 22.29 23.82
CA TRP A 463 -16.50 23.02 25.08
C TRP A 463 -15.33 23.97 25.21
N ILE A 464 -14.13 23.57 24.79
CA ILE A 464 -12.96 24.46 24.70
C ILE A 464 -13.26 25.65 23.78
N ASP A 465 -13.79 25.41 22.58
CA ASP A 465 -14.13 26.45 21.60
C ASP A 465 -15.20 27.42 22.16
N ALA A 466 -16.23 26.90 22.86
CA ALA A 466 -17.25 27.73 23.50
C ALA A 466 -16.68 28.61 24.62
N ILE A 467 -15.84 28.04 25.48
CA ILE A 467 -15.19 28.77 26.59
C ILE A 467 -14.23 29.83 26.05
N LYS A 468 -13.45 29.49 25.01
CA LYS A 468 -12.58 30.43 24.29
C LYS A 468 -13.35 31.59 23.67
N ALA A 469 -14.59 31.34 23.21
CA ALA A 469 -15.50 32.36 22.70
C ALA A 469 -16.22 33.16 23.81
N GLY A 470 -15.95 32.90 25.09
CA GLY A 470 -16.50 33.64 26.23
C GLY A 470 -17.80 33.08 26.80
N HIS A 471 -18.24 31.89 26.37
CA HIS A 471 -19.43 31.22 26.91
C HIS A 471 -19.12 30.45 28.19
N ASN A 472 -20.09 30.40 29.11
CA ASN A 472 -19.98 29.63 30.34
C ASN A 472 -20.51 28.19 30.14
N VAL A 473 -19.63 27.20 30.26
CA VAL A 473 -20.00 25.77 30.14
C VAL A 473 -20.07 25.15 31.54
N THR A 474 -21.21 24.56 31.88
CA THR A 474 -21.41 23.85 33.16
C THR A 474 -21.93 22.43 32.92
N VAL A 475 -21.52 21.49 33.76
CA VAL A 475 -21.91 20.08 33.66
C VAL A 475 -22.58 19.58 34.94
N LEU A 476 -23.58 18.72 34.76
CA LEU A 476 -24.22 17.95 35.82
C LEU A 476 -23.91 16.47 35.59
N MET A 477 -22.96 15.96 36.37
CA MET A 477 -22.45 14.59 36.24
C MET A 477 -23.27 13.62 37.09
N GLN A 478 -23.58 12.46 36.54
CA GLN A 478 -24.36 11.45 37.25
C GLN A 478 -23.50 10.26 37.66
N TYR A 479 -23.94 9.58 38.73
CA TYR A 479 -23.34 8.30 39.10
C TYR A 479 -23.63 7.25 38.01
N PRO A 480 -22.63 6.49 37.54
CA PRO A 480 -22.82 5.45 36.54
C PRO A 480 -23.71 4.32 37.09
N ARG A 481 -24.93 4.14 36.56
CA ARG A 481 -25.89 3.10 36.99
C ARG A 481 -26.32 2.25 35.81
N LYS A 482 -26.66 0.98 36.04
CA LYS A 482 -27.12 0.06 34.99
C LYS A 482 -28.27 0.60 34.12
N LYS A 483 -29.21 1.33 34.72
CA LYS A 483 -30.37 1.93 34.02
C LYS A 483 -30.07 3.27 33.32
N THR A 484 -28.86 3.81 33.44
CA THR A 484 -28.45 5.11 32.86
C THR A 484 -27.46 4.95 31.69
N ARG A 485 -27.27 3.72 31.21
CA ARG A 485 -26.56 3.44 29.96
C ARG A 485 -27.31 4.11 28.81
N TYR A 486 -26.54 4.75 27.93
CA TYR A 486 -27.08 5.60 26.89
C TYR A 486 -26.20 5.51 25.65
N LEU A 487 -26.85 5.60 24.49
CA LEU A 487 -26.19 5.74 23.20
C LEU A 487 -26.24 7.22 22.81
N GLY A 488 -25.08 7.87 22.89
CA GLY A 488 -24.89 9.26 22.50
C GLY A 488 -24.56 9.38 21.02
N TYR A 489 -25.04 10.45 20.40
CA TYR A 489 -24.80 10.75 18.99
C TYR A 489 -23.98 12.02 18.87
N GLU A 490 -22.90 11.97 18.11
CA GLU A 490 -22.06 13.12 17.82
C GLU A 490 -21.99 13.41 16.34
N GLU A 491 -22.27 14.65 15.95
CA GLU A 491 -22.17 15.09 14.57
C GLU A 491 -20.73 14.96 14.05
N ARG A 492 -20.58 14.46 12.82
CA ARG A 492 -19.30 14.32 12.11
C ARG A 492 -19.20 15.35 11.00
N THR A 493 -19.09 16.63 11.37
CA THR A 493 -19.17 17.76 10.43
C THR A 493 -18.10 17.79 9.33
N GLU A 494 -16.97 17.10 9.54
CA GLU A 494 -15.84 17.10 8.59
C GLU A 494 -16.03 16.10 7.44
N GLN A 495 -16.62 14.94 7.72
CA GLN A 495 -16.69 13.82 6.76
C GLN A 495 -18.04 13.11 6.68
N GLY A 496 -18.96 13.40 7.60
CA GLY A 496 -20.26 12.75 7.71
C GLY A 496 -21.13 12.96 6.46
N GLY A 497 -21.73 11.88 5.98
CA GLY A 497 -22.57 11.87 4.79
C GLY A 497 -21.81 11.78 3.46
N TYR A 498 -20.49 11.98 3.44
CA TYR A 498 -19.67 11.81 2.24
C TYR A 498 -19.26 10.35 2.03
N LEU A 499 -18.68 10.06 0.87
CA LEU A 499 -18.13 8.74 0.60
C LEU A 499 -16.95 8.43 1.51
N SER A 500 -16.91 7.20 1.99
CA SER A 500 -15.75 6.67 2.69
C SER A 500 -14.57 6.57 1.73
N THR A 501 -13.42 7.15 2.08
CA THR A 501 -12.21 7.17 1.25
C THR A 501 -11.67 5.77 0.92
N PHE A 502 -11.97 4.79 1.78
CA PHE A 502 -11.58 3.40 1.58
C PHE A 502 -12.48 2.64 0.59
N THR A 503 -13.64 3.16 0.18
CA THR A 503 -14.53 2.39 -0.71
C THR A 503 -13.84 2.13 -2.05
N SER A 504 -13.82 0.87 -2.51
CA SER A 504 -13.25 0.54 -3.82
C SER A 504 -14.03 1.18 -4.95
N TRP A 505 -13.35 1.35 -6.08
CA TRP A 505 -13.88 1.99 -7.26
C TRP A 505 -14.05 0.99 -8.40
N GLY A 506 -15.14 1.11 -9.13
CA GLY A 506 -15.25 0.51 -10.44
C GLY A 506 -14.59 1.36 -11.54
N PRO A 507 -15.02 1.20 -12.80
CA PRO A 507 -15.90 0.12 -13.26
C PRO A 507 -15.19 -1.24 -13.26
N THR A 508 -15.90 -2.29 -13.71
CA THR A 508 -15.25 -3.57 -14.02
C THR A 508 -14.35 -3.43 -15.26
N TRP A 509 -13.52 -4.45 -15.56
CA TRP A 509 -12.67 -4.42 -16.75
C TRP A 509 -13.47 -4.48 -18.06
N GLU A 510 -14.69 -5.03 -18.01
CA GLU A 510 -15.69 -5.03 -19.08
C GLU A 510 -16.52 -3.72 -19.13
N MET A 511 -16.12 -2.70 -18.37
CA MET A 511 -16.77 -1.40 -18.27
C MET A 511 -18.20 -1.43 -17.71
N ASP A 512 -18.60 -2.47 -16.98
CA ASP A 512 -19.87 -2.45 -16.25
C ASP A 512 -19.79 -1.42 -15.10
N ALA A 513 -20.84 -0.61 -14.94
CA ALA A 513 -20.92 0.38 -13.88
C ALA A 513 -21.05 -0.30 -12.51
N LYS A 514 -20.03 -0.10 -11.67
CA LYS A 514 -19.95 -0.55 -10.29
C LYS A 514 -19.32 0.56 -9.44
N PRO A 515 -19.72 0.73 -8.17
CA PRO A 515 -20.83 0.06 -7.50
C PRO A 515 -22.20 0.48 -8.06
N VAL A 516 -23.28 -0.20 -7.68
CA VAL A 516 -24.65 0.14 -8.13
C VAL A 516 -25.22 1.29 -7.31
N VAL A 517 -25.07 1.21 -5.99
CA VAL A 517 -25.57 2.17 -4.99
C VAL A 517 -24.68 2.07 -3.75
N GLY A 518 -24.84 2.93 -2.75
CA GLY A 518 -24.21 2.71 -1.45
C GLY A 518 -25.08 3.09 -0.27
N ALA A 519 -24.58 2.73 0.91
CA ALA A 519 -25.21 2.97 2.19
C ALA A 519 -24.14 3.35 3.24
N PRO A 520 -24.54 3.84 4.42
CA PRO A 520 -23.60 4.10 5.51
C PRO A 520 -22.82 2.84 5.88
N GLY A 521 -21.49 2.94 5.83
CA GLY A 521 -20.54 1.88 6.18
C GLY A 521 -19.34 2.39 7.00
N GLY A 522 -19.18 3.71 7.14
CA GLY A 522 -18.17 4.33 8.03
C GLY A 522 -18.73 4.65 9.41
N ALA A 523 -18.02 4.23 10.46
CA ALA A 523 -18.37 4.40 11.88
C ALA A 523 -19.75 3.82 12.27
N ILE A 524 -19.94 2.52 12.05
CA ILE A 524 -21.19 1.81 12.29
C ILE A 524 -21.13 1.03 13.60
N PHE A 525 -22.01 1.38 14.52
CA PHE A 525 -22.25 0.67 15.78
C PHE A 525 -23.17 -0.54 15.55
N SER A 526 -22.73 -1.72 15.99
CA SER A 526 -23.57 -2.92 15.97
C SER A 526 -23.07 -3.95 17.00
N THR A 527 -23.74 -5.11 17.03
CA THR A 527 -23.42 -6.25 17.89
C THR A 527 -22.02 -6.81 17.62
N TRP A 528 -21.45 -7.49 18.60
CA TRP A 528 -20.20 -8.23 18.51
C TRP A 528 -20.32 -9.52 19.33
N THR A 529 -19.28 -10.36 19.39
CA THR A 529 -19.34 -11.66 20.11
C THR A 529 -19.54 -11.49 21.61
N ASP A 530 -20.04 -12.53 22.29
CA ASP A 530 -20.13 -12.60 23.76
C ASP A 530 -21.03 -11.53 24.42
N GLY A 531 -21.98 -10.97 23.67
CA GLY A 531 -22.87 -9.91 24.17
C GLY A 531 -22.26 -8.51 24.07
N GLU A 532 -21.17 -8.37 23.31
CA GLU A 532 -20.45 -7.11 23.12
C GLU A 532 -21.04 -6.26 21.99
N TYR A 533 -20.64 -4.99 21.95
CA TYR A 533 -20.94 -4.05 20.89
C TYR A 533 -19.68 -3.40 20.36
N TYR A 534 -19.65 -3.08 19.07
CA TYR A 534 -18.48 -2.50 18.43
C TYR A 534 -18.81 -1.47 17.35
N ASN A 535 -18.00 -0.42 17.28
CA ASN A 535 -17.98 0.52 16.16
C ASN A 535 -16.88 0.11 15.20
N THR A 536 -17.24 -0.16 13.95
CA THR A 536 -16.26 -0.46 12.90
C THR A 536 -16.69 0.18 11.58
N GLN A 537 -15.83 0.09 10.57
CA GLN A 537 -16.05 0.68 9.26
C GLN A 537 -15.64 -0.28 8.15
N GLY A 538 -16.38 -0.19 7.04
CA GLY A 538 -16.13 -0.96 5.85
C GLY A 538 -17.35 -1.00 4.95
N THR A 539 -17.13 -1.32 3.68
CA THR A 539 -18.23 -1.73 2.78
C THR A 539 -18.95 -2.98 3.29
N SER A 540 -18.30 -3.75 4.18
CA SER A 540 -18.90 -4.82 4.95
C SER A 540 -20.10 -4.41 5.81
N MET A 541 -20.21 -3.14 6.21
CA MET A 541 -21.32 -2.63 7.01
C MET A 541 -22.42 -2.01 6.14
N SER A 542 -22.06 -1.38 5.02
CA SER A 542 -23.04 -0.81 4.08
C SER A 542 -23.81 -1.88 3.31
N THR A 543 -23.16 -3.01 3.01
CA THR A 543 -23.75 -4.15 2.28
C THR A 543 -24.96 -4.78 2.97
N PRO A 544 -24.88 -5.25 4.24
CA PRO A 544 -26.02 -5.81 4.95
C PRO A 544 -27.12 -4.79 5.20
N LEU A 545 -26.78 -3.51 5.42
CA LEU A 545 -27.77 -2.43 5.52
C LEU A 545 -28.55 -2.28 4.20
N THR A 546 -27.87 -2.36 3.05
CA THR A 546 -28.52 -2.34 1.73
C THR A 546 -29.44 -3.54 1.55
N GLY A 547 -29.01 -4.75 1.93
CA GLY A 547 -29.86 -5.95 1.91
C GLY A 547 -31.11 -5.80 2.78
N ALA A 548 -30.97 -5.23 3.98
CA ALA A 548 -32.09 -4.93 4.87
C ALA A 548 -33.04 -3.89 4.27
N ILE A 549 -32.53 -2.81 3.69
CA ILE A 549 -33.34 -1.80 2.99
C ILE A 549 -34.12 -2.42 1.82
N MET A 550 -33.49 -3.29 1.03
CA MET A 550 -34.15 -4.02 -0.04
C MET A 550 -35.28 -4.90 0.49
N ALA A 551 -35.13 -5.55 1.65
CA ALA A 551 -36.21 -6.29 2.29
C ALA A 551 -37.40 -5.39 2.65
N LEU A 552 -37.15 -4.19 3.20
CA LEU A 552 -38.21 -3.22 3.49
C LEU A 552 -38.95 -2.77 2.23
N ILE A 553 -38.22 -2.53 1.14
CA ILE A 553 -38.79 -2.16 -0.16
C ILE A 553 -39.66 -3.30 -0.71
N LEU A 554 -39.18 -4.55 -0.65
CA LEU A 554 -39.94 -5.73 -1.07
C LEU A 554 -41.21 -5.94 -0.26
N GLN A 555 -41.20 -5.67 1.05
CA GLN A 555 -42.42 -5.73 1.87
C GLN A 555 -43.49 -4.74 1.38
N VAL A 556 -43.09 -3.55 0.91
CA VAL A 556 -44.03 -2.55 0.38
C VAL A 556 -44.49 -2.89 -1.04
N ARG A 557 -43.56 -3.29 -1.91
CA ARG A 557 -43.81 -3.41 -3.35
C ARG A 557 -44.23 -4.82 -3.80
N GLY A 558 -44.00 -5.83 -2.97
CA GLY A 558 -44.13 -7.24 -3.32
C GLY A 558 -42.94 -7.77 -4.13
N PRO A 559 -42.98 -9.06 -4.51
CA PRO A 559 -41.91 -9.72 -5.27
C PRO A 559 -41.61 -9.02 -6.60
N THR A 560 -40.33 -8.89 -6.95
CA THR A 560 -39.85 -8.29 -8.20
C THR A 560 -38.55 -8.96 -8.66
N THR A 561 -38.05 -8.59 -9.84
CA THR A 561 -36.76 -9.09 -10.34
C THR A 561 -35.58 -8.27 -9.80
N PRO A 562 -34.37 -8.86 -9.70
CA PRO A 562 -33.21 -8.12 -9.20
C PRO A 562 -32.85 -6.92 -10.03
N ARG A 563 -32.90 -7.04 -11.35
CA ARG A 563 -32.73 -5.91 -12.25
C ARG A 563 -33.72 -4.78 -11.95
N SER A 564 -35.00 -5.10 -11.78
CA SER A 564 -36.02 -4.08 -11.46
C SER A 564 -35.77 -3.41 -10.12
N LEU A 565 -35.28 -4.15 -9.11
CA LEU A 565 -34.94 -3.58 -7.81
C LEU A 565 -33.66 -2.72 -7.87
N ASN A 566 -32.62 -3.17 -8.58
CA ASN A 566 -31.41 -2.38 -8.87
C ASN A 566 -31.76 -1.07 -9.58
N ASN A 567 -32.60 -1.14 -10.62
CA ASN A 567 -33.08 0.04 -11.33
C ASN A 567 -33.79 1.00 -10.38
N LEU A 568 -34.66 0.49 -9.51
CA LEU A 568 -35.42 1.27 -8.56
C LEU A 568 -34.51 1.98 -7.56
N VAL A 569 -33.66 1.24 -6.83
CA VAL A 569 -32.78 1.82 -5.81
C VAL A 569 -31.73 2.74 -6.41
N SER A 570 -31.26 2.45 -7.63
CA SER A 570 -30.38 3.36 -8.37
C SER A 570 -31.12 4.66 -8.71
N SER A 571 -32.31 4.56 -9.29
CA SER A 571 -33.05 5.73 -9.78
C SER A 571 -33.45 6.74 -8.71
N THR A 572 -33.67 6.26 -7.48
CA THR A 572 -34.09 7.06 -6.32
C THR A 572 -32.94 7.38 -5.36
N ALA A 573 -31.74 6.86 -5.60
CA ALA A 573 -30.60 7.18 -4.74
C ALA A 573 -30.23 8.66 -4.83
N LYS A 574 -29.54 9.15 -3.80
CA LYS A 574 -29.11 10.53 -3.66
C LYS A 574 -27.61 10.65 -3.94
N PRO A 575 -27.19 11.10 -5.14
CA PRO A 575 -25.80 11.41 -5.44
C PRO A 575 -25.22 12.39 -4.42
N GLN A 576 -24.02 12.09 -3.93
CA GLN A 576 -23.28 12.94 -2.98
C GLN A 576 -22.18 13.73 -3.67
N ILE A 577 -21.79 14.81 -3.00
CA ILE A 577 -20.67 15.65 -3.42
C ILE A 577 -19.34 14.94 -3.21
N TRP A 578 -18.33 15.34 -3.98
CA TRP A 578 -16.99 14.81 -3.90
C TRP A 578 -16.28 15.23 -2.61
N PHE A 579 -15.60 14.25 -1.99
CA PHE A 579 -14.75 14.41 -0.81
C PHE A 579 -13.42 13.71 -1.10
N ASP A 580 -12.32 14.44 -1.03
CA ASP A 580 -10.98 13.93 -1.36
C ASP A 580 -10.25 13.28 -0.16
N GLY A 581 -10.94 13.15 0.97
CA GLY A 581 -10.38 12.70 2.24
C GLY A 581 -9.99 13.82 3.21
N THR A 582 -9.97 15.06 2.74
CA THR A 582 -9.67 16.25 3.56
C THR A 582 -10.72 17.35 3.39
N ASN A 583 -11.15 17.61 2.15
CA ASN A 583 -12.07 18.68 1.78
C ASN A 583 -13.27 18.11 1.02
N ALA A 584 -14.45 18.64 1.35
CA ALA A 584 -15.64 18.47 0.52
C ALA A 584 -15.70 19.59 -0.53
N TYR A 585 -16.22 19.27 -1.72
CA TYR A 585 -16.31 20.21 -2.84
C TYR A 585 -17.79 20.52 -3.15
N PRO A 586 -18.37 21.58 -2.56
CA PRO A 586 -19.78 21.91 -2.74
C PRO A 586 -20.15 22.10 -4.22
N GLY A 587 -21.27 21.51 -4.63
CA GLY A 587 -21.78 21.59 -6.01
C GLY A 587 -21.08 20.67 -7.01
N VAL A 588 -20.09 19.89 -6.58
CA VAL A 588 -19.33 18.97 -7.43
C VAL A 588 -19.66 17.53 -7.03
N LEU A 589 -20.28 16.75 -7.93
CA LEU A 589 -20.66 15.37 -7.64
C LEU A 589 -19.46 14.41 -7.72
N ALA A 590 -19.40 13.45 -6.80
CA ALA A 590 -18.42 12.37 -6.87
C ALA A 590 -18.63 11.50 -8.13
N PRO A 591 -17.57 10.97 -8.74
CA PRO A 591 -17.68 10.12 -9.92
C PRO A 591 -18.57 8.90 -9.68
N VAL A 592 -19.36 8.50 -10.70
CA VAL A 592 -20.18 7.27 -10.66
C VAL A 592 -19.34 6.02 -10.36
N PRO A 593 -18.12 5.84 -10.89
CA PRO A 593 -17.27 4.70 -10.53
C PRO A 593 -16.93 4.57 -9.04
N GLN A 594 -17.03 5.65 -8.24
CA GLN A 594 -16.84 5.60 -6.79
C GLN A 594 -18.15 5.34 -6.05
N GLN A 595 -19.20 6.11 -6.39
CA GLN A 595 -20.43 6.16 -5.58
C GLN A 595 -21.59 5.32 -6.10
N GLY A 596 -21.51 4.86 -7.35
CA GLY A 596 -22.66 4.31 -8.06
C GLY A 596 -23.73 5.37 -8.26
N ALA A 597 -24.98 5.02 -7.93
CA ALA A 597 -26.11 5.96 -7.96
C ALA A 597 -26.16 6.94 -6.78
N GLY A 598 -25.31 6.77 -5.78
CA GLY A 598 -25.30 7.56 -4.56
C GLY A 598 -25.90 6.84 -3.35
N LEU A 599 -26.28 7.61 -2.34
CA LEU A 599 -26.81 7.11 -1.07
C LEU A 599 -28.24 6.57 -1.26
N ILE A 600 -28.46 5.29 -0.95
CA ILE A 600 -29.78 4.65 -1.07
C ILE A 600 -30.85 5.38 -0.23
N GLN A 601 -32.06 5.55 -0.79
CA GLN A 601 -33.20 6.20 -0.14
C GLN A 601 -34.39 5.22 -0.09
N ALA A 602 -34.57 4.54 1.03
CA ALA A 602 -35.47 3.42 1.21
C ALA A 602 -36.95 3.80 0.99
N TYR A 603 -37.39 4.91 1.57
CA TYR A 603 -38.77 5.36 1.47
C TYR A 603 -39.11 5.80 0.04
N ASP A 604 -38.23 6.59 -0.57
CA ASP A 604 -38.41 7.06 -1.95
C ASP A 604 -38.46 5.89 -2.93
N ALA A 605 -37.56 4.90 -2.78
CA ALA A 605 -37.60 3.65 -3.57
C ALA A 605 -38.91 2.87 -3.35
N ALA A 606 -39.33 2.67 -2.11
CA ALA A 606 -40.53 1.90 -1.79
C ALA A 606 -41.79 2.46 -2.45
N TYR A 607 -41.94 3.79 -2.49
CA TYR A 607 -43.15 4.46 -2.97
C TYR A 607 -43.03 5.10 -4.37
N ALA A 608 -41.90 4.96 -5.06
CA ALA A 608 -41.74 5.50 -6.41
C ALA A 608 -42.80 4.96 -7.38
N THR A 609 -43.46 5.89 -8.08
CA THR A 609 -44.47 5.63 -9.11
C THR A 609 -43.91 5.79 -10.52
N THR A 610 -42.78 6.48 -10.69
CA THR A 610 -42.03 6.54 -11.94
C THR A 610 -40.87 5.54 -11.87
N LEU A 611 -40.74 4.68 -12.88
CA LEU A 611 -39.69 3.66 -12.95
C LEU A 611 -38.76 3.88 -14.14
N LEU A 612 -37.47 3.71 -13.91
CA LEU A 612 -36.42 3.74 -14.94
C LEU A 612 -35.89 2.33 -15.24
N ASP A 613 -35.37 2.11 -16.44
CA ASP A 613 -34.65 0.88 -16.84
C ASP A 613 -33.68 1.23 -17.98
N PRO A 614 -32.37 0.95 -17.88
CA PRO A 614 -31.66 0.19 -16.83
C PRO A 614 -31.29 1.02 -15.59
N SER A 615 -30.49 0.42 -14.70
CA SER A 615 -29.96 1.03 -13.46
C SER A 615 -28.81 1.99 -13.71
N SER A 616 -28.13 1.89 -14.84
CA SER A 616 -27.06 2.78 -15.28
C SER A 616 -26.79 2.62 -16.78
N LEU A 617 -26.12 3.59 -17.40
CA LEU A 617 -25.68 3.55 -18.79
C LEU A 617 -24.15 3.57 -18.88
N SER A 618 -23.54 2.55 -19.46
CA SER A 618 -22.10 2.52 -19.70
C SER A 618 -21.80 2.63 -21.19
N PHE A 619 -21.14 3.72 -21.59
CA PHE A 619 -20.74 4.00 -22.98
C PHE A 619 -19.46 3.27 -23.41
N ASN A 620 -18.84 2.52 -22.49
CA ASN A 620 -17.58 1.78 -22.70
C ASN A 620 -16.37 2.70 -22.98
N ASP A 621 -15.25 2.11 -23.41
CA ASP A 621 -14.03 2.81 -23.84
C ASP A 621 -14.13 3.30 -25.30
N THR A 622 -13.12 4.01 -25.79
CA THR A 622 -13.15 4.62 -27.13
C THR A 622 -13.16 3.59 -28.27
N ASP A 623 -12.53 2.42 -28.08
CA ASP A 623 -12.47 1.39 -29.12
C ASP A 623 -13.76 0.56 -29.19
N HIS A 624 -14.50 0.45 -28.09
CA HIS A 624 -15.76 -0.29 -27.97
C HIS A 624 -16.96 0.63 -27.68
N PHE A 625 -16.85 1.90 -28.09
CA PHE A 625 -17.79 2.96 -27.74
C PHE A 625 -19.21 2.63 -28.21
N ALA A 626 -20.18 2.79 -27.30
CA ALA A 626 -21.59 2.64 -27.65
C ALA A 626 -22.16 3.96 -28.19
N ASP A 627 -22.34 4.08 -29.51
CA ASP A 627 -22.85 5.32 -30.15
C ASP A 627 -24.17 5.82 -29.55
N HIS A 628 -25.08 4.88 -29.23
CA HIS A 628 -26.37 5.16 -28.63
C HIS A 628 -26.70 4.09 -27.58
N LEU A 629 -27.22 4.54 -26.45
CA LEU A 629 -27.84 3.70 -25.42
C LEU A 629 -29.30 4.12 -25.24
N ASN A 630 -30.09 3.28 -24.57
CA ASN A 630 -31.50 3.56 -24.34
C ASN A 630 -31.83 3.40 -22.85
N PHE A 631 -32.73 4.24 -22.37
CA PHE A 631 -33.43 4.01 -21.11
C PHE A 631 -34.94 4.18 -21.29
N ILE A 632 -35.71 3.59 -20.38
CA ILE A 632 -37.16 3.58 -20.41
C ILE A 632 -37.69 4.37 -19.22
N ILE A 633 -38.64 5.27 -19.46
CA ILE A 633 -39.43 5.90 -18.41
C ILE A 633 -40.81 5.24 -18.41
N THR A 634 -41.24 4.72 -17.26
CA THR A 634 -42.59 4.15 -17.08
C THR A 634 -43.34 4.89 -15.98
N ASN A 635 -44.52 5.40 -16.29
CA ASN A 635 -45.42 6.00 -15.31
C ASN A 635 -46.37 4.92 -14.74
N LYS A 636 -46.19 4.52 -13.49
CA LYS A 636 -47.09 3.62 -12.74
C LYS A 636 -48.04 4.37 -11.80
N GLY A 637 -48.00 5.70 -11.79
CA GLY A 637 -48.92 6.54 -11.02
C GLY A 637 -50.34 6.55 -11.58
N HIS A 638 -51.23 7.31 -10.92
CA HIS A 638 -52.65 7.39 -11.26
C HIS A 638 -53.02 8.57 -12.17
N SER A 639 -52.09 9.49 -12.41
CA SER A 639 -52.29 10.67 -13.26
C SER A 639 -51.23 10.73 -14.38
N ALA A 640 -51.52 11.51 -15.42
CA ALA A 640 -50.51 11.78 -16.44
C ALA A 640 -49.40 12.67 -15.87
N VAL A 641 -48.15 12.36 -16.21
CA VAL A 641 -46.96 13.09 -15.74
C VAL A 641 -46.17 13.55 -16.95
N THR A 642 -45.74 14.82 -16.92
CA THR A 642 -44.78 15.33 -17.91
C THR A 642 -43.39 15.33 -17.27
N TYR A 643 -42.46 14.62 -17.89
CA TYR A 643 -41.08 14.51 -17.46
C TYR A 643 -40.19 15.45 -18.27
N SER A 644 -39.36 16.21 -17.58
CA SER A 644 -38.23 16.97 -18.14
C SER A 644 -36.95 16.17 -17.95
N ILE A 645 -36.16 16.04 -19.00
CA ILE A 645 -34.94 15.23 -19.03
C ILE A 645 -33.74 16.15 -19.26
N THR A 646 -32.79 16.13 -18.33
CA THR A 646 -31.52 16.87 -18.40
C THR A 646 -30.38 15.96 -17.89
N HIS A 647 -29.19 16.50 -17.65
CA HIS A 647 -28.14 15.78 -16.94
C HIS A 647 -27.38 16.69 -15.98
N ALA A 648 -26.83 16.09 -14.92
CA ALA A 648 -25.93 16.68 -13.95
C ALA A 648 -24.58 15.96 -14.05
N PRO A 649 -23.50 16.63 -14.53
CA PRO A 649 -22.19 16.00 -14.64
C PRO A 649 -21.56 15.75 -13.27
N ALA A 650 -20.78 14.68 -13.18
CA ALA A 650 -19.87 14.41 -12.08
C ALA A 650 -18.42 14.65 -12.55
N LEU A 651 -17.46 14.58 -11.62
CA LEU A 651 -16.04 14.68 -11.96
C LEU A 651 -15.60 13.57 -12.92
N THR A 652 -14.72 13.94 -13.84
CA THR A 652 -13.95 13.00 -14.65
C THR A 652 -12.71 12.59 -13.86
N ALA A 653 -12.55 11.30 -13.56
CA ALA A 653 -11.40 10.78 -12.82
C ALA A 653 -10.38 10.16 -13.77
N TYR A 654 -9.11 10.54 -13.64
CA TYR A 654 -8.04 9.84 -14.37
C TYR A 654 -7.79 8.48 -13.74
N ALA A 655 -7.80 7.41 -14.53
CA ALA A 655 -7.46 6.09 -14.00
C ALA A 655 -5.93 5.93 -13.82
N LEU A 656 -5.12 6.57 -14.66
CA LEU A 656 -3.65 6.47 -14.64
C LEU A 656 -2.95 7.79 -14.28
N ASP A 657 -1.80 7.66 -13.63
CA ASP A 657 -0.90 8.77 -13.29
C ASP A 657 -0.29 9.42 -14.53
N LYS A 658 0.06 10.70 -14.39
CA LYS A 658 0.67 11.48 -15.47
C LYS A 658 2.00 10.87 -15.90
N ASN A 659 2.18 10.68 -17.21
CA ASN A 659 3.38 10.06 -17.81
C ASN A 659 3.70 8.65 -17.25
N SER A 660 2.68 7.94 -16.76
CA SER A 660 2.81 6.63 -16.12
C SER A 660 1.83 5.63 -16.72
N ILE A 661 2.16 4.35 -16.61
CA ILE A 661 1.21 3.25 -16.89
C ILE A 661 0.44 2.84 -15.63
N TRP A 662 0.82 3.36 -14.46
CA TRP A 662 0.29 2.96 -13.16
C TRP A 662 -0.98 3.73 -12.81
N ALA A 663 -1.89 3.04 -12.13
CA ALA A 663 -3.11 3.65 -11.63
C ALA A 663 -2.80 4.75 -10.62
N THR A 664 -3.61 5.80 -10.62
CA THR A 664 -3.49 6.89 -9.67
C THR A 664 -4.12 6.48 -8.32
N PRO A 665 -3.42 6.66 -7.19
CA PRO A 665 -4.00 6.37 -5.88
C PRO A 665 -5.07 7.40 -5.49
N PHE A 666 -5.88 7.08 -4.48
CA PHE A 666 -6.83 8.05 -3.94
C PHE A 666 -6.13 9.15 -3.10
N PRO A 667 -6.56 10.42 -3.21
CA PRO A 667 -7.53 10.93 -4.17
C PRO A 667 -6.93 11.03 -5.59
N PRO A 668 -7.63 10.54 -6.62
CA PRO A 668 -7.15 10.63 -7.99
C PRO A 668 -7.09 12.10 -8.46
N GLU A 669 -6.26 12.39 -9.46
CA GLU A 669 -6.42 13.63 -10.21
C GLU A 669 -7.78 13.59 -10.94
N VAL A 670 -8.51 14.71 -10.87
CA VAL A 670 -9.85 14.85 -11.44
C VAL A 670 -9.95 16.10 -12.32
N SER A 671 -10.83 16.05 -13.33
CA SER A 671 -11.24 17.22 -14.13
C SER A 671 -12.74 17.49 -13.95
N GLN A 672 -13.12 18.76 -14.08
CA GLN A 672 -14.51 19.19 -14.21
C GLN A 672 -15.01 19.13 -15.66
N ASP A 673 -14.17 18.79 -16.64
CA ASP A 673 -14.62 18.49 -17.99
C ASP A 673 -15.52 17.26 -17.98
N TYR A 674 -16.63 17.28 -18.73
CA TYR A 674 -17.63 16.22 -18.75
C TYR A 674 -18.15 15.96 -20.17
N ALA A 675 -18.77 14.79 -20.35
CA ALA A 675 -19.39 14.43 -21.63
C ALA A 675 -20.69 15.22 -21.87
N THR A 676 -20.90 15.64 -23.12
CA THR A 676 -22.19 16.21 -23.55
C THR A 676 -23.16 15.10 -23.92
N LEU A 677 -24.38 15.12 -23.39
CA LEU A 677 -25.43 14.16 -23.73
C LEU A 677 -26.44 14.76 -24.70
N VAL A 678 -26.91 13.94 -25.65
CA VAL A 678 -28.00 14.28 -26.58
C VAL A 678 -29.10 13.23 -26.44
N PHE A 679 -30.33 13.69 -26.21
CA PHE A 679 -31.51 12.86 -25.98
C PHE A 679 -32.45 12.89 -27.19
N SER A 680 -33.13 11.77 -27.49
CA SER A 680 -34.17 11.73 -28.51
C SER A 680 -35.36 12.63 -28.18
N ASP A 681 -35.67 12.77 -26.89
CA ASP A 681 -36.73 13.61 -26.36
C ASP A 681 -36.22 14.22 -25.05
N ILE A 682 -36.34 15.55 -24.89
CA ILE A 682 -35.99 16.25 -23.64
C ILE A 682 -37.21 16.50 -22.74
N GLN A 683 -38.42 16.26 -23.28
CA GLN A 683 -39.68 16.36 -22.56
C GLN A 683 -40.65 15.29 -23.06
N VAL A 684 -41.29 14.57 -22.14
CA VAL A 684 -42.23 13.49 -22.47
C VAL A 684 -43.44 13.52 -21.55
N ASN A 685 -44.65 13.47 -22.11
CA ASN A 685 -45.89 13.30 -21.36
C ASN A 685 -46.34 11.84 -21.40
N LEU A 686 -46.44 11.18 -20.24
CA LEU A 686 -46.90 9.80 -20.12
C LEU A 686 -48.18 9.71 -19.31
N LYS A 687 -49.21 9.09 -19.91
CA LYS A 687 -50.42 8.65 -19.22
C LYS A 687 -50.11 7.53 -18.20
N PRO A 688 -50.98 7.31 -17.20
CA PRO A 688 -50.89 6.17 -16.30
C PRO A 688 -50.70 4.85 -17.06
N GLY A 689 -49.74 4.04 -16.65
CA GLY A 689 -49.40 2.75 -17.24
C GLY A 689 -48.56 2.83 -18.52
N SER A 690 -48.38 4.00 -19.13
CA SER A 690 -47.59 4.17 -20.34
C SER A 690 -46.08 4.19 -20.05
N ARG A 691 -45.31 3.79 -21.08
CA ARG A 691 -43.85 3.85 -21.07
C ARG A 691 -43.32 4.51 -22.36
N LYS A 692 -42.13 5.10 -22.29
CA LYS A 692 -41.40 5.64 -23.45
C LYS A 692 -39.93 5.26 -23.36
N VAL A 693 -39.37 4.85 -24.49
CA VAL A 693 -37.93 4.64 -24.66
C VAL A 693 -37.30 5.98 -25.09
N ILE A 694 -36.23 6.36 -24.41
CA ILE A 694 -35.41 7.54 -24.70
C ILE A 694 -34.06 7.04 -25.17
N SER A 695 -33.62 7.47 -26.36
CA SER A 695 -32.26 7.21 -26.83
C SER A 695 -31.34 8.33 -26.38
N VAL A 696 -30.12 7.95 -25.96
CA VAL A 696 -29.07 8.85 -25.46
C VAL A 696 -27.79 8.56 -26.22
N SER A 697 -27.18 9.59 -26.80
CA SER A 697 -25.79 9.54 -27.28
C SER A 697 -24.92 10.45 -26.43
N ALA A 698 -23.67 10.06 -26.21
CA ALA A 698 -22.68 10.86 -25.51
C ALA A 698 -21.59 11.37 -26.48
N ARG A 699 -21.10 12.57 -26.23
CA ARG A 699 -19.84 13.08 -26.79
C ARG A 699 -18.84 13.22 -25.64
N PRO A 700 -17.74 12.44 -25.62
CA PRO A 700 -16.74 12.53 -24.57
C PRO A 700 -16.16 13.94 -24.42
N PRO A 701 -15.61 14.31 -23.24
CA PRO A 701 -15.01 15.61 -23.02
C PRO A 701 -13.78 15.81 -23.92
N SER A 702 -13.57 17.03 -24.43
CA SER A 702 -12.39 17.40 -25.22
C SER A 702 -11.32 18.07 -24.37
N GLY A 703 -10.04 17.88 -24.70
CA GLY A 703 -8.93 18.56 -23.99
C GLY A 703 -8.38 17.78 -22.78
N ILE A 704 -8.84 16.55 -22.58
CA ILE A 704 -8.34 15.61 -21.58
C ILE A 704 -7.32 14.65 -22.19
N ASP A 705 -6.41 14.10 -21.36
CA ASP A 705 -5.39 13.16 -21.82
C ASP A 705 -5.93 11.72 -21.85
N ASP A 706 -6.40 11.28 -23.02
CA ASP A 706 -6.93 9.94 -23.25
C ASP A 706 -5.95 8.81 -22.91
N LYS A 707 -4.63 9.07 -22.91
CA LYS A 707 -3.64 8.04 -22.51
C LYS A 707 -3.71 7.70 -21.03
N ARG A 708 -4.30 8.58 -20.22
CA ARG A 708 -4.51 8.38 -18.78
C ARG A 708 -5.84 7.70 -18.45
N LEU A 709 -6.58 7.28 -19.49
CA LEU A 709 -7.87 6.60 -19.36
C LEU A 709 -8.86 7.37 -18.46
N PRO A 710 -9.14 8.66 -18.73
CA PRO A 710 -10.11 9.43 -17.97
C PRO A 710 -11.51 8.83 -18.07
N ILE A 711 -12.11 8.55 -16.92
CA ILE A 711 -13.47 8.04 -16.78
C ILE A 711 -14.39 9.24 -16.49
N TRP A 712 -15.15 9.65 -17.50
CA TRP A 712 -16.15 10.71 -17.38
C TRP A 712 -17.49 10.10 -16.96
N SER A 713 -18.23 10.80 -16.11
CA SER A 713 -19.48 10.28 -15.56
C SER A 713 -20.47 11.38 -15.16
N GLY A 714 -21.69 10.99 -14.82
CA GLY A 714 -22.71 11.89 -14.30
C GLY A 714 -24.05 11.19 -14.14
N TYR A 715 -25.10 11.99 -14.06
CA TYR A 715 -26.46 11.52 -13.84
C TYR A 715 -27.42 12.18 -14.83
N ILE A 716 -28.20 11.40 -15.56
CA ILE A 716 -29.36 11.92 -16.29
C ILE A 716 -30.43 12.23 -15.25
N VAL A 717 -30.97 13.45 -15.26
CA VAL A 717 -31.96 13.92 -14.27
C VAL A 717 -33.35 13.90 -14.91
N ILE A 718 -34.30 13.25 -14.25
CA ILE A 718 -35.69 13.10 -14.72
C ILE A 718 -36.60 13.74 -13.67
N ASN A 719 -37.15 14.92 -14.00
CA ASN A 719 -38.06 15.65 -13.13
C ASN A 719 -39.49 15.63 -13.67
N GLY A 720 -40.45 15.16 -12.85
CA GLY A 720 -41.87 15.06 -13.20
C GLY A 720 -42.70 16.20 -12.64
N THR A 721 -43.79 16.55 -13.33
CA THR A 721 -44.79 17.53 -12.85
C THR A 721 -45.54 17.09 -11.58
N ASP A 722 -45.40 15.83 -11.18
CA ASP A 722 -45.94 15.26 -9.95
C ASP A 722 -44.98 15.35 -8.75
N GLY A 723 -43.83 16.01 -8.92
CA GLY A 723 -42.78 16.09 -7.91
C GLY A 723 -41.78 14.94 -7.98
N THR A 724 -41.90 14.01 -8.93
CA THR A 724 -40.87 13.01 -9.21
C THR A 724 -39.52 13.70 -9.45
N ALA A 725 -38.48 13.24 -8.76
CA ALA A 725 -37.10 13.65 -8.99
C ALA A 725 -36.22 12.39 -8.95
N LEU A 726 -35.81 11.92 -10.13
CA LEU A 726 -35.01 10.70 -10.29
C LEU A 726 -33.70 11.01 -10.99
N SER A 727 -32.71 10.14 -10.79
CA SER A 727 -31.42 10.24 -11.46
C SER A 727 -31.00 8.89 -12.05
N LEU A 728 -30.42 8.87 -13.25
CA LEU A 728 -29.90 7.66 -13.90
C LEU A 728 -28.39 7.83 -14.13
N PRO A 729 -27.53 7.07 -13.43
CA PRO A 729 -26.08 7.16 -13.59
C PRO A 729 -25.64 6.82 -15.02
N TYR A 730 -24.62 7.52 -15.51
CA TYR A 730 -23.91 7.17 -16.73
C TYR A 730 -22.39 7.32 -16.57
N GLN A 731 -21.65 6.54 -17.35
CA GLN A 731 -20.19 6.64 -17.42
C GLN A 731 -19.66 6.29 -18.83
N GLY A 732 -18.44 6.69 -19.11
CA GLY A 732 -17.64 6.20 -20.24
C GLY A 732 -16.17 6.53 -20.03
N LEU A 733 -15.31 5.98 -20.89
CA LEU A 733 -13.86 6.13 -20.79
C LEU A 733 -13.29 6.67 -22.09
N SER A 734 -12.53 7.76 -22.03
CA SER A 734 -11.74 8.21 -23.19
C SER A 734 -10.38 7.53 -23.19
N GLY A 735 -9.98 6.99 -24.34
CA GLY A 735 -8.83 6.09 -24.47
C GLY A 735 -9.22 4.64 -24.74
N SER A 736 -8.22 3.79 -24.93
CA SER A 736 -8.39 2.38 -25.31
C SER A 736 -7.78 1.47 -24.26
N LEU A 737 -8.62 0.64 -23.64
CA LEU A 737 -8.17 -0.40 -22.72
C LEU A 737 -7.37 -1.48 -23.46
N GLN A 738 -7.76 -1.81 -24.69
CA GLN A 738 -7.07 -2.80 -25.53
C GLN A 738 -5.69 -2.35 -26.00
N LYS A 739 -5.46 -1.06 -26.25
CA LYS A 739 -4.17 -0.51 -26.67
C LYS A 739 -3.29 -0.07 -25.50
N SER A 740 -3.84 -0.05 -24.29
CA SER A 740 -3.12 0.35 -23.08
C SER A 740 -2.12 -0.71 -22.61
N THR A 741 -1.09 -0.27 -21.89
CA THR A 741 -0.04 -1.18 -21.42
C THR A 741 -0.52 -1.94 -20.18
N THR A 742 -0.87 -3.22 -20.33
CA THR A 742 -1.22 -4.09 -19.19
C THR A 742 0.00 -4.55 -18.40
N LEU A 743 1.09 -4.88 -19.09
CA LEU A 743 2.38 -5.27 -18.50
C LEU A 743 3.49 -4.49 -19.20
N GLY A 744 4.21 -3.66 -18.44
CA GLY A 744 5.33 -2.90 -19.01
C GLY A 744 6.55 -3.80 -19.29
N PRO A 745 7.45 -3.37 -20.19
CA PRO A 745 8.53 -4.22 -20.73
C PRO A 745 9.50 -4.72 -19.66
N GLU A 746 9.68 -3.99 -18.56
CA GLU A 746 10.59 -4.37 -17.47
C GLU A 746 9.86 -4.93 -16.24
N TYR A 747 8.54 -5.06 -16.26
CA TYR A 747 7.76 -5.40 -15.06
C TYR A 747 7.46 -6.89 -14.91
N GLY A 748 8.17 -7.75 -15.63
CA GLY A 748 8.37 -9.17 -15.32
C GLY A 748 9.85 -9.44 -15.06
N TRP A 749 10.18 -10.02 -13.91
CA TRP A 749 11.54 -10.30 -13.48
C TRP A 749 11.64 -11.54 -12.60
N MET A 750 12.87 -12.01 -12.42
CA MET A 750 13.19 -13.02 -11.41
C MET A 750 13.61 -12.31 -10.12
N SER A 751 13.14 -12.76 -8.97
CA SER A 751 13.49 -12.30 -7.63
C SER A 751 13.82 -13.50 -6.73
N TRP A 752 13.80 -13.32 -5.42
CA TRP A 752 14.36 -14.26 -4.44
C TRP A 752 13.26 -14.88 -3.57
N SER A 753 13.28 -16.20 -3.35
CA SER A 753 12.20 -16.89 -2.61
C SER A 753 12.11 -16.57 -1.12
N ASN A 754 13.08 -15.88 -0.55
CA ASN A 754 13.09 -15.44 0.85
C ASN A 754 12.55 -14.01 1.04
N GLU A 755 12.16 -13.36 -0.05
CA GLU A 755 11.62 -12.01 -0.09
C GLU A 755 10.08 -12.12 -0.15
N THR A 756 9.42 -12.12 1.02
CA THR A 756 7.96 -12.29 1.15
C THR A 756 7.23 -10.98 1.36
N MET A 757 5.94 -10.94 0.99
CA MET A 757 5.10 -9.73 1.08
C MET A 757 4.98 -9.14 2.50
N GLU A 758 5.03 -9.96 3.55
CA GLU A 758 4.99 -9.52 4.96
C GLU A 758 6.20 -8.67 5.38
N SER A 759 7.30 -8.70 4.59
CA SER A 759 8.51 -7.94 4.89
C SER A 759 8.52 -6.51 4.33
N TYR A 760 7.43 -6.03 3.71
CA TYR A 760 7.43 -4.76 2.99
C TYR A 760 6.54 -3.68 3.62
N SER A 761 7.18 -2.56 3.93
CA SER A 761 6.57 -1.25 4.07
C SER A 761 6.85 -0.36 2.82
N ASP A 762 7.06 -0.97 1.65
CA ASP A 762 7.68 -0.44 0.41
C ASP A 762 9.23 -0.55 0.45
N PRO A 763 9.90 -1.40 -0.38
CA PRO A 763 9.71 -1.55 -1.84
C PRO A 763 9.47 -2.98 -2.39
N ASP A 764 9.12 -3.06 -3.69
CA ASP A 764 8.98 -4.29 -4.52
C ASP A 764 10.13 -5.31 -4.32
N PRO A 765 9.88 -6.63 -4.52
CA PRO A 765 10.93 -7.65 -4.46
C PRO A 765 12.13 -7.33 -5.36
N THR A 766 13.32 -7.47 -4.80
CA THR A 766 14.59 -7.18 -5.44
C THR A 766 14.77 -8.06 -6.67
N ARG A 767 15.23 -7.46 -7.78
CA ARG A 767 15.54 -8.21 -8.99
C ARG A 767 16.77 -9.09 -8.76
N ALA A 768 16.65 -10.36 -9.10
CA ALA A 768 17.75 -11.30 -9.10
C ALA A 768 18.78 -10.93 -10.17
N LEU A 769 20.04 -11.25 -9.88
CA LEU A 769 21.14 -10.97 -10.79
C LEU A 769 21.01 -11.77 -12.08
N ALA A 770 21.27 -11.12 -13.21
CA ALA A 770 21.44 -11.78 -14.49
C ALA A 770 22.52 -12.87 -14.37
N ASN A 771 22.26 -14.04 -14.97
CA ASN A 771 23.16 -15.20 -14.94
C ASN A 771 23.42 -15.83 -13.56
N TYR A 772 22.62 -15.52 -12.54
CA TYR A 772 22.69 -16.25 -11.28
C TYR A 772 22.35 -17.73 -11.50
N THR A 773 23.11 -18.63 -10.88
CA THR A 773 22.89 -20.07 -10.95
C THR A 773 22.16 -20.52 -9.70
N TYR A 774 20.90 -20.92 -9.85
CA TYR A 774 20.12 -21.51 -8.78
C TYR A 774 20.39 -23.01 -8.66
N LYS A 775 20.51 -23.50 -7.43
CA LYS A 775 20.48 -24.93 -7.14
C LYS A 775 19.05 -25.31 -6.77
N LEU A 776 18.35 -25.88 -7.73
CA LEU A 776 16.98 -26.33 -7.55
C LEU A 776 16.94 -27.65 -6.76
N PRO A 777 15.88 -27.91 -5.98
CA PRO A 777 15.70 -29.19 -5.31
C PRO A 777 15.63 -30.33 -6.34
N ARG A 778 15.82 -31.58 -5.87
CA ARG A 778 15.47 -32.72 -6.72
C ARG A 778 13.96 -32.69 -6.98
N PRO A 779 13.50 -33.15 -8.16
CA PRO A 779 12.08 -33.34 -8.42
C PRO A 779 11.34 -33.98 -7.23
N GLY A 780 10.24 -33.36 -6.82
CA GLY A 780 9.43 -33.82 -5.68
C GLY A 780 10.08 -33.71 -4.29
N THR A 781 11.11 -32.88 -4.12
CA THR A 781 11.75 -32.65 -2.81
C THR A 781 11.74 -31.18 -2.42
N THR A 782 11.82 -30.88 -1.13
CA THR A 782 11.96 -29.52 -0.62
C THR A 782 13.43 -29.17 -0.38
N THR A 783 13.74 -27.87 -0.38
CA THR A 783 15.07 -27.37 -0.03
C THR A 783 14.95 -26.15 0.88
N ARG A 784 16.02 -25.87 1.63
CA ARG A 784 16.23 -24.59 2.33
C ARG A 784 17.09 -23.62 1.51
N ASP A 785 17.56 -24.07 0.35
CA ASP A 785 18.32 -23.24 -0.59
C ASP A 785 17.43 -22.12 -1.15
N LEU A 786 18.06 -21.05 -1.60
CA LEU A 786 17.38 -19.93 -2.24
C LEU A 786 16.83 -20.34 -3.62
N LEU A 787 15.52 -20.21 -3.81
CA LEU A 787 14.85 -20.55 -5.06
C LEU A 787 14.60 -19.30 -5.93
N PRO A 788 14.54 -19.46 -7.25
CA PRO A 788 14.09 -18.40 -8.13
C PRO A 788 12.60 -18.12 -7.89
N MET A 789 12.23 -16.84 -7.83
CA MET A 789 10.83 -16.42 -7.76
C MET A 789 10.48 -15.62 -9.01
N LEU A 790 9.43 -16.02 -9.73
CA LEU A 790 8.85 -15.23 -10.81
C LEU A 790 8.07 -14.09 -10.19
N THR A 791 8.41 -12.86 -10.55
CA THR A 791 7.71 -11.67 -10.09
C THR A 791 7.26 -10.86 -11.29
N PHE A 792 6.00 -10.44 -11.27
CA PHE A 792 5.50 -9.52 -12.28
C PHE A 792 4.52 -8.53 -11.65
N ARG A 793 4.47 -7.33 -12.20
CA ARG A 793 3.56 -6.26 -11.77
C ARG A 793 2.70 -5.83 -12.94
N LEU A 794 1.39 -6.03 -12.80
CA LEU A 794 0.41 -5.66 -13.82
C LEU A 794 -0.08 -4.23 -13.59
N ALA A 795 0.00 -3.40 -14.62
CA ALA A 795 -0.51 -2.03 -14.61
C ALA A 795 -2.05 -2.00 -14.71
N LEU A 796 -2.60 -2.85 -15.58
CA LEU A 796 -4.04 -3.12 -15.72
C LEU A 796 -4.31 -4.59 -15.46
N GLY A 797 -5.56 -4.96 -15.18
CA GLY A 797 -5.95 -6.36 -15.03
C GLY A 797 -5.79 -7.14 -16.34
N SER A 798 -5.68 -8.46 -16.22
CA SER A 798 -5.52 -9.35 -17.38
C SER A 798 -6.31 -10.64 -17.20
N GLN A 799 -7.16 -10.96 -18.18
CA GLN A 799 -7.87 -12.26 -18.19
C GLN A 799 -6.91 -13.45 -18.29
N LEU A 800 -5.69 -13.23 -18.81
CA LEU A 800 -4.74 -14.31 -19.05
C LEU A 800 -3.29 -13.82 -18.99
N VAL A 801 -2.53 -14.33 -18.02
CA VAL A 801 -1.08 -14.13 -17.92
C VAL A 801 -0.37 -15.44 -18.21
N ARG A 802 0.71 -15.38 -18.98
CA ARG A 802 1.62 -16.48 -19.32
C ARG A 802 3.06 -16.13 -18.92
N ALA A 803 3.84 -17.13 -18.55
CA ALA A 803 5.28 -17.00 -18.30
C ALA A 803 6.01 -18.20 -18.91
N ASP A 804 6.48 -18.05 -20.15
CA ASP A 804 7.09 -19.12 -20.93
C ASP A 804 8.60 -19.22 -20.60
N LEU A 805 9.09 -20.43 -20.31
CA LEU A 805 10.52 -20.72 -20.05
C LEU A 805 11.27 -20.95 -21.36
N VAL A 806 12.18 -20.03 -21.68
CA VAL A 806 12.91 -20.01 -22.95
C VAL A 806 14.39 -20.37 -22.73
N PRO A 807 14.91 -21.46 -23.33
CA PRO A 807 16.33 -21.78 -23.29
C PRO A 807 17.15 -20.73 -24.06
N LEU A 808 18.30 -20.34 -23.49
CA LEU A 808 19.23 -19.36 -24.08
C LEU A 808 20.36 -20.01 -24.90
N THR A 809 20.31 -21.32 -25.12
CA THR A 809 21.34 -22.09 -25.82
C THR A 809 21.01 -22.31 -27.31
N THR A 810 22.04 -22.42 -28.15
CA THR A 810 21.90 -22.75 -29.58
C THR A 810 21.40 -24.18 -29.81
N CYS A 811 21.71 -25.10 -28.90
CA CYS A 811 21.14 -26.45 -28.83
C CYS A 811 20.04 -26.50 -27.75
N ALA A 812 18.82 -26.08 -28.10
CA ALA A 812 17.68 -26.17 -27.20
C ALA A 812 17.40 -27.63 -26.80
N PRO A 813 16.92 -27.90 -25.57
CA PRO A 813 16.53 -29.25 -25.15
C PRO A 813 15.52 -29.89 -26.11
N LYS A 814 15.58 -31.22 -26.27
CA LYS A 814 14.77 -31.96 -27.26
C LYS A 814 13.26 -31.80 -27.08
N ASN A 815 12.81 -31.54 -25.85
CA ASN A 815 11.42 -31.30 -25.48
C ASN A 815 10.95 -29.85 -25.74
N ALA A 816 11.81 -28.96 -26.24
CA ALA A 816 11.41 -27.59 -26.56
C ALA A 816 10.45 -27.54 -27.77
N THR A 817 9.25 -27.00 -27.55
CA THR A 817 8.21 -26.82 -28.56
C THR A 817 8.25 -25.40 -29.15
N ARG A 818 7.54 -25.16 -30.25
CA ARG A 818 7.38 -23.80 -30.79
C ARG A 818 6.50 -22.98 -29.85
N ASP A 819 6.72 -21.66 -29.82
CA ASP A 819 5.84 -20.74 -29.10
C ASP A 819 4.36 -20.98 -29.48
N PRO A 820 3.48 -21.28 -28.50
CA PRO A 820 2.07 -21.58 -28.77
C PRO A 820 1.31 -20.38 -29.35
N LEU A 821 1.83 -19.15 -29.20
CA LEU A 821 1.27 -17.94 -29.80
C LEU A 821 1.89 -17.58 -31.16
N GLY A 822 2.77 -18.43 -31.70
CA GLY A 822 3.38 -18.22 -33.02
C GLY A 822 4.57 -17.24 -33.04
N GLY A 823 5.18 -16.93 -31.89
CA GLY A 823 6.38 -16.09 -31.82
C GLY A 823 7.69 -16.79 -32.22
N ASN A 824 8.79 -16.03 -32.15
CA ASN A 824 10.08 -16.39 -32.74
C ASN A 824 11.01 -17.21 -31.83
N TYR A 825 10.50 -17.88 -30.80
CA TYR A 825 11.32 -18.70 -29.91
C TYR A 825 10.71 -20.08 -29.66
N LYS A 826 11.54 -20.97 -29.10
CA LYS A 826 11.09 -22.25 -28.56
C LYS A 826 10.94 -22.14 -27.05
N THR A 827 9.95 -22.82 -26.49
CA THR A 827 9.67 -22.85 -25.04
C THR A 827 9.74 -24.28 -24.53
N LEU A 828 10.13 -24.45 -23.26
CA LEU A 828 9.99 -25.73 -22.54
C LEU A 828 8.62 -25.89 -21.88
N GLY A 829 7.76 -24.86 -21.94
CA GLY A 829 6.52 -24.78 -21.18
C GLY A 829 6.53 -23.57 -20.26
N GLN A 830 5.74 -23.62 -19.20
CA GLN A 830 5.59 -22.55 -18.22
C GLN A 830 5.77 -23.09 -16.81
N HIS A 831 5.86 -22.19 -15.82
CA HIS A 831 5.66 -22.57 -14.43
C HIS A 831 4.26 -23.19 -14.25
N PRO A 832 4.08 -24.25 -13.44
CA PRO A 832 2.80 -24.94 -13.31
C PRO A 832 1.62 -24.00 -13.06
N LEU A 833 1.71 -23.04 -12.12
CA LEU A 833 0.69 -21.99 -11.87
C LEU A 833 0.18 -21.20 -13.09
N PHE A 834 0.87 -21.23 -14.23
CA PHE A 834 0.45 -20.56 -15.46
C PHE A 834 -0.34 -21.49 -16.42
N PRO A 835 -1.21 -20.93 -17.27
CA PRO A 835 -1.56 -19.52 -17.31
C PRO A 835 -2.43 -19.12 -16.11
N ILE A 836 -2.20 -17.92 -15.58
CA ILE A 836 -3.04 -17.33 -14.53
C ILE A 836 -4.22 -16.68 -15.23
N ARG A 837 -5.44 -17.01 -14.80
CA ARG A 837 -6.66 -16.40 -15.31
C ARG A 837 -7.13 -15.28 -14.39
N PHE A 838 -7.75 -14.25 -14.97
CA PHE A 838 -8.36 -13.13 -14.24
C PHE A 838 -7.42 -12.48 -13.21
N ALA A 839 -6.16 -12.26 -13.60
CA ALA A 839 -5.18 -11.63 -12.74
C ALA A 839 -5.54 -10.15 -12.51
N PRO A 840 -5.57 -9.67 -11.26
CA PRO A 840 -5.76 -8.25 -10.99
C PRO A 840 -4.52 -7.44 -11.37
N ARG A 841 -4.68 -6.12 -11.44
CA ARG A 841 -3.52 -5.22 -11.45
C ARG A 841 -2.80 -5.24 -10.10
N GLY A 842 -1.50 -4.96 -10.10
CA GLY A 842 -0.64 -5.00 -8.93
C GLY A 842 0.48 -6.05 -9.02
N LEU A 843 1.20 -6.21 -7.92
CA LEU A 843 2.33 -7.13 -7.80
C LEU A 843 1.84 -8.58 -7.65
N GLN A 844 2.51 -9.52 -8.31
CA GLN A 844 2.29 -10.96 -8.21
C GLN A 844 3.64 -11.68 -8.09
N THR A 845 3.72 -12.67 -7.22
CA THR A 845 4.96 -13.42 -6.92
C THR A 845 4.69 -14.93 -6.89
N ILE A 846 5.59 -15.70 -7.49
CA ILE A 846 5.47 -17.16 -7.61
C ILE A 846 6.86 -17.81 -7.47
N VAL A 847 7.09 -18.56 -6.41
CA VAL A 847 8.35 -19.33 -6.23
C VAL A 847 8.39 -20.50 -7.21
N TRP A 848 9.54 -20.71 -7.84
CA TRP A 848 9.77 -21.77 -8.81
C TRP A 848 10.85 -22.74 -8.35
N ASP A 849 10.52 -24.02 -8.34
CA ASP A 849 11.41 -25.13 -7.95
C ASP A 849 12.01 -25.87 -9.16
N GLY A 850 11.75 -25.40 -10.38
CA GLY A 850 12.16 -26.06 -11.62
C GLY A 850 11.06 -26.81 -12.35
N SER A 851 9.88 -26.99 -11.72
CA SER A 851 8.74 -27.69 -12.32
C SER A 851 8.15 -26.96 -13.52
N LEU A 852 7.60 -27.70 -14.48
CA LEU A 852 6.94 -27.18 -15.67
C LEU A 852 5.45 -27.57 -15.69
N ASP A 853 4.64 -26.82 -16.42
CA ASP A 853 3.20 -27.10 -16.66
C ASP A 853 2.95 -28.45 -17.36
N SER A 854 3.98 -29.01 -17.99
CA SER A 854 4.00 -30.37 -18.54
C SER A 854 4.18 -31.50 -17.51
N GLY A 855 4.39 -31.19 -16.23
CA GLY A 855 4.72 -32.15 -15.16
C GLY A 855 6.20 -32.54 -15.10
N GLU A 856 6.98 -32.22 -16.13
CA GLU A 856 8.43 -32.41 -16.16
C GLU A 856 9.18 -31.29 -15.42
N TYR A 857 10.49 -31.47 -15.23
CA TYR A 857 11.38 -30.45 -14.67
C TYR A 857 12.30 -29.86 -15.73
N ALA A 858 12.60 -28.56 -15.61
CA ALA A 858 13.58 -27.91 -16.46
C ALA A 858 14.96 -28.57 -16.30
N PRO A 859 15.60 -29.04 -17.40
CA PRO A 859 16.91 -29.65 -17.30
C PRO A 859 17.97 -28.60 -16.90
N PRO A 860 19.14 -29.00 -16.39
CA PRO A 860 20.23 -28.07 -16.12
C PRO A 860 20.57 -27.24 -17.38
N GLY A 861 20.58 -25.92 -17.26
CA GLY A 861 20.78 -25.03 -18.41
C GLY A 861 20.63 -23.55 -18.08
N ARG A 862 20.78 -22.71 -19.11
CA ARG A 862 20.56 -21.26 -19.03
C ARG A 862 19.23 -20.91 -19.66
N TYR A 863 18.39 -20.20 -18.91
CA TYR A 863 17.02 -19.88 -19.30
C TYR A 863 16.69 -18.42 -19.03
N LYS A 864 15.63 -17.94 -19.67
CA LYS A 864 14.89 -16.74 -19.28
C LYS A 864 13.40 -17.07 -19.23
N PHE A 865 12.65 -16.34 -18.41
CA PHE A 865 11.19 -16.30 -18.53
C PHE A 865 10.75 -15.15 -19.42
N VAL A 866 9.76 -15.39 -20.25
CA VAL A 866 9.07 -14.38 -21.05
C VAL A 866 7.66 -14.23 -20.50
N PHE A 867 7.39 -13.09 -19.86
CA PHE A 867 6.08 -12.80 -19.29
C PHE A 867 5.20 -12.11 -20.33
N ARG A 868 3.96 -12.57 -20.47
CA ARG A 868 2.95 -12.01 -21.37
C ARG A 868 1.62 -11.87 -20.64
N ALA A 869 1.04 -10.68 -20.68
CA ALA A 869 -0.30 -10.42 -20.15
C ALA A 869 -1.22 -10.01 -21.31
N LEU A 870 -2.36 -10.69 -21.43
CA LEU A 870 -3.39 -10.35 -22.41
C LEU A 870 -3.96 -8.98 -22.05
N ARG A 871 -4.00 -8.07 -23.02
CA ARG A 871 -4.63 -6.75 -22.81
C ARG A 871 -6.15 -6.91 -22.66
N VAL A 872 -6.79 -5.99 -21.98
CA VAL A 872 -8.25 -5.97 -21.83
C VAL A 872 -8.89 -5.96 -23.23
N TYR A 873 -9.92 -6.78 -23.46
CA TYR A 873 -10.52 -7.04 -24.80
C TYR A 873 -9.57 -7.66 -25.84
N GLY A 874 -8.41 -8.16 -25.46
CA GLY A 874 -7.48 -8.86 -26.36
C GLY A 874 -7.96 -10.27 -26.73
N ASP A 875 -7.59 -10.75 -27.91
CA ASP A 875 -7.81 -12.13 -28.34
C ASP A 875 -6.64 -13.02 -27.86
N ALA A 876 -6.93 -13.96 -26.96
CA ALA A 876 -5.93 -14.86 -26.37
C ALA A 876 -5.18 -15.74 -27.40
N SER A 877 -5.68 -15.88 -28.64
CA SER A 877 -5.02 -16.62 -29.71
C SER A 877 -3.98 -15.80 -30.49
N LYS A 878 -3.94 -14.47 -30.30
CA LYS A 878 -3.13 -13.54 -31.10
C LYS A 878 -1.99 -12.95 -30.28
N LEU A 879 -0.75 -13.22 -30.68
CA LEU A 879 0.44 -12.68 -30.00
C LEU A 879 0.44 -11.15 -29.89
N GLN A 880 -0.06 -10.43 -30.91
CA GLN A 880 -0.06 -8.97 -30.91
C GLN A 880 -0.93 -8.35 -29.82
N ASP A 881 -1.90 -9.09 -29.27
CA ASP A 881 -2.82 -8.61 -28.23
C ASP A 881 -2.24 -8.76 -26.81
N TYR A 882 -1.05 -9.35 -26.70
CA TYR A 882 -0.31 -9.44 -25.44
C TYR A 882 0.66 -8.28 -25.26
N SER A 883 0.70 -7.75 -24.04
CA SER A 883 1.84 -6.99 -23.54
C SER A 883 2.93 -7.95 -23.06
N GLN A 884 4.16 -7.77 -23.52
CA GLN A 884 5.28 -8.66 -23.22
C GLN A 884 6.38 -7.95 -22.42
N SER A 885 6.80 -8.56 -21.32
CA SER A 885 7.99 -8.14 -20.59
C SER A 885 9.21 -8.97 -21.00
N HIS A 886 10.31 -8.26 -21.21
CA HIS A 886 11.64 -8.80 -21.41
C HIS A 886 12.51 -8.31 -20.26
N PRO A 887 12.83 -9.14 -19.26
CA PRO A 887 13.68 -8.70 -18.17
C PRO A 887 15.02 -8.20 -18.74
N PRO A 888 15.40 -6.93 -18.54
CA PRO A 888 16.72 -6.46 -18.95
C PRO A 888 17.80 -7.15 -18.11
N PRO A 889 19.03 -7.35 -18.63
CA PRO A 889 20.14 -7.79 -17.79
C PRO A 889 20.37 -6.76 -16.67
N SER A 890 20.22 -7.21 -15.42
CA SER A 890 20.26 -6.38 -14.21
C SER A 890 21.63 -5.72 -14.02
N ASN A 891 21.80 -4.48 -14.50
CA ASN A 891 23.00 -3.66 -14.24
C ASN A 891 22.60 -2.26 -13.74
N ASN A 892 21.55 -2.16 -12.92
CA ASN A 892 21.07 -0.88 -12.42
C ASN A 892 21.73 -0.50 -11.08
N ARG A 893 22.41 0.65 -11.05
CA ARG A 893 23.23 1.15 -9.92
C ARG A 893 22.42 1.66 -8.72
N THR A 894 21.11 1.78 -8.88
CA THR A 894 20.19 2.36 -7.89
C THR A 894 19.47 1.32 -7.02
N GLN A 895 19.70 0.03 -7.24
CA GLN A 895 19.09 -1.01 -6.41
C GLN A 895 19.77 -1.11 -5.04
N GLN A 896 18.96 -1.16 -3.99
CA GLN A 896 19.42 -1.40 -2.64
C GLN A 896 19.94 -2.84 -2.53
N VAL A 897 21.22 -2.99 -2.22
CA VAL A 897 21.89 -4.29 -2.09
C VAL A 897 21.59 -4.84 -0.69
N LEU A 898 20.65 -5.79 -0.58
CA LEU A 898 20.21 -6.37 0.69
C LEU A 898 21.31 -7.20 1.40
N GLN A 899 21.13 -7.47 2.70
CA GLN A 899 22.15 -8.11 3.56
C GLN A 899 22.61 -9.48 3.03
N GLY A 900 21.68 -10.33 2.57
CA GLY A 900 22.04 -11.64 2.00
C GLY A 900 22.93 -11.53 0.77
N HIS A 901 22.68 -10.54 -0.09
CA HIS A 901 23.51 -10.27 -1.26
C HIS A 901 24.93 -9.80 -0.86
N ARG A 902 25.02 -8.90 0.14
CA ARG A 902 26.30 -8.42 0.69
C ARG A 902 27.13 -9.54 1.30
N GLN A 903 26.51 -10.40 2.11
CA GLN A 903 27.16 -11.53 2.74
C GLN A 903 27.71 -12.51 1.69
N ALA A 904 26.95 -12.79 0.64
CA ALA A 904 27.37 -13.66 -0.45
C ALA A 904 28.53 -13.07 -1.26
N ILE A 905 28.49 -11.77 -1.59
CA ILE A 905 29.61 -11.09 -2.26
C ILE A 905 30.86 -11.14 -1.37
N PHE A 906 30.73 -10.79 -0.09
CA PHE A 906 31.84 -10.75 0.85
C PHE A 906 32.52 -12.12 0.94
N GLY A 907 31.77 -13.18 1.24
CA GLY A 907 32.33 -14.53 1.38
C GLY A 907 33.01 -15.02 0.09
N ARG A 908 32.44 -14.70 -1.08
CA ARG A 908 33.02 -15.04 -2.38
C ARG A 908 34.32 -14.28 -2.68
N VAL A 909 34.35 -12.97 -2.39
CA VAL A 909 35.49 -12.11 -2.72
C VAL A 909 36.64 -12.28 -1.73
N SER A 910 36.34 -12.33 -0.44
CA SER A 910 37.35 -12.45 0.62
C SER A 910 37.83 -13.89 0.83
N GLY A 911 37.06 -14.89 0.37
CA GLY A 911 37.29 -16.30 0.70
C GLY A 911 37.00 -16.63 2.17
N ARG A 912 36.45 -15.70 2.95
CA ARG A 912 36.17 -15.84 4.38
C ARG A 912 34.69 -16.11 4.61
N SER A 913 34.35 -17.38 4.81
CA SER A 913 32.99 -17.80 5.20
C SER A 913 32.76 -17.73 6.72
N ASP A 914 33.82 -17.52 7.51
CA ASP A 914 33.83 -17.43 8.97
C ASP A 914 33.48 -16.03 9.49
N VAL A 915 33.32 -15.04 8.60
CA VAL A 915 33.02 -13.65 8.97
C VAL A 915 31.61 -13.28 8.49
N ALA A 916 30.77 -12.86 9.44
CA ALA A 916 29.40 -12.43 9.18
C ALA A 916 29.25 -10.91 9.28
N ILE A 917 28.53 -10.32 8.32
CA ILE A 917 28.14 -8.91 8.31
C ILE A 917 26.93 -8.74 9.24
N SER A 918 27.18 -8.18 10.42
CA SER A 918 26.13 -7.89 11.42
C SER A 918 25.37 -6.60 11.13
N THR A 919 26.08 -5.53 10.76
CA THR A 919 25.51 -4.20 10.52
C THR A 919 26.24 -3.51 9.37
N VAL A 920 25.52 -2.72 8.56
CA VAL A 920 26.12 -1.90 7.51
C VAL A 920 25.76 -0.44 7.73
N HIS A 921 26.78 0.38 8.00
CA HIS A 921 26.61 1.82 8.22
C HIS A 921 26.54 2.64 6.92
N LEU A 922 27.23 2.19 5.86
CA LEU A 922 27.24 2.82 4.54
C LEU A 922 27.47 1.78 3.45
N ALA A 923 26.74 1.87 2.34
CA ALA A 923 26.96 1.05 1.16
C ALA A 923 26.88 1.90 -0.11
N SER A 924 27.80 1.69 -1.04
CA SER A 924 27.81 2.34 -2.35
C SER A 924 28.33 1.38 -3.42
N ALA A 925 27.79 1.47 -4.63
CA ALA A 925 28.13 0.61 -5.75
C ALA A 925 28.89 1.41 -6.83
N PHE A 926 30.05 0.90 -7.25
CA PHE A 926 30.89 1.50 -8.27
C PHE A 926 31.04 0.55 -9.47
N THR A 927 31.25 1.11 -10.67
CA THR A 927 31.62 0.32 -11.86
C THR A 927 33.03 0.69 -12.30
N ASP A 928 33.78 -0.24 -12.85
CA ASP A 928 35.08 0.04 -13.46
C ASP A 928 34.92 0.73 -14.82
N ARG A 929 34.80 2.06 -14.82
CA ARG A 929 34.81 2.85 -16.06
C ARG A 929 36.19 3.33 -16.46
N CYS A 930 37.27 3.04 -15.71
CA CYS A 930 38.64 3.60 -15.86
C CYS A 930 38.85 4.40 -17.16
N ARG A 931 38.55 5.70 -17.12
CA ARG A 931 38.50 6.62 -18.27
C ARG A 931 39.29 7.88 -17.95
N GLN A 932 39.86 8.48 -18.99
CA GLN A 932 40.63 9.70 -18.92
C GLN A 932 40.30 10.58 -20.12
N ALA A 933 40.28 11.89 -19.93
CA ALA A 933 40.20 12.86 -21.01
C ALA A 933 41.46 12.79 -21.88
N ASN A 934 41.29 12.91 -23.21
CA ASN A 934 42.43 12.84 -24.13
C ASN A 934 43.41 14.00 -23.91
N ASN A 935 42.91 15.19 -23.60
CA ASN A 935 43.69 16.37 -23.25
C ASN A 935 43.10 16.98 -21.98
N TYR A 936 43.94 17.50 -21.09
CA TYR A 936 43.53 18.18 -19.86
C TYR A 936 43.34 19.68 -20.08
N ARG A 937 43.91 20.24 -21.15
CA ARG A 937 43.74 21.63 -21.52
C ARG A 937 43.48 21.82 -23.02
N LYS A 938 42.63 22.80 -23.35
CA LYS A 938 42.47 23.34 -24.70
C LYS A 938 42.28 24.85 -24.62
N GLY A 939 43.33 25.62 -24.89
CA GLY A 939 43.32 27.07 -24.68
C GLY A 939 43.08 27.41 -23.20
N ARG A 940 42.03 28.17 -22.91
CA ARG A 940 41.66 28.56 -21.52
C ARG A 940 40.67 27.59 -20.85
N VAL A 941 40.35 26.47 -21.48
CA VAL A 941 39.48 25.43 -20.89
C VAL A 941 40.36 24.34 -20.31
N LEU A 942 40.21 24.05 -19.02
CA LEU A 942 40.95 23.01 -18.30
C LEU A 942 40.00 22.05 -17.58
N VAL A 943 40.39 20.78 -17.47
CA VAL A 943 39.70 19.77 -16.67
C VAL A 943 40.65 19.19 -15.62
N ALA A 944 40.14 18.92 -14.42
CA ALA A 944 40.87 18.36 -13.30
C ALA A 944 39.99 17.39 -12.50
N GLY A 945 40.61 16.47 -11.74
CA GLY A 945 39.89 15.53 -10.88
C GLY A 945 38.89 14.67 -11.66
N VAL A 946 37.68 14.48 -11.11
CA VAL A 946 36.66 13.60 -11.72
C VAL A 946 36.16 14.04 -13.09
N ALA A 947 36.38 15.31 -13.47
CA ALA A 947 36.10 15.80 -14.82
C ALA A 947 37.17 15.38 -15.84
N ALA A 948 38.40 15.14 -15.39
CA ALA A 948 39.53 14.72 -16.21
C ALA A 948 39.70 13.20 -16.26
N HIS A 949 39.36 12.48 -15.18
CA HIS A 949 39.51 11.03 -15.09
C HIS A 949 38.50 10.41 -14.11
N ILE A 950 38.05 9.18 -14.38
CA ILE A 950 37.16 8.41 -13.50
C ILE A 950 37.68 6.99 -13.35
N HIS A 951 37.65 6.47 -12.13
CA HIS A 951 38.13 5.12 -11.82
C HIS A 951 37.49 4.56 -10.55
N ALA A 952 37.65 3.26 -10.31
CA ALA A 952 37.17 2.62 -9.08
C ALA A 952 38.05 3.00 -7.87
N PRO A 953 37.49 3.02 -6.63
CA PRO A 953 38.26 3.35 -5.42
C PRO A 953 39.27 2.26 -5.00
N LEU A 954 39.26 1.10 -5.68
CA LEU A 954 40.03 -0.10 -5.34
C LEU A 954 41.57 0.08 -5.31
N GLY A 955 42.11 1.17 -5.88
CA GLY A 955 43.54 1.47 -5.90
C GLY A 955 44.04 2.41 -4.78
N GLY A 956 43.17 2.86 -3.87
CA GLY A 956 43.54 3.65 -2.68
C GLY A 956 43.92 5.13 -2.91
N GLN A 957 43.98 5.62 -4.15
CA GLN A 957 44.52 6.96 -4.48
C GLN A 957 43.54 7.92 -5.16
N GLY A 958 42.23 7.61 -5.20
CA GLY A 958 41.29 8.41 -5.99
C GLY A 958 41.15 9.86 -5.56
N LEU A 959 41.09 10.11 -4.25
CA LEU A 959 41.09 11.48 -3.71
C LEU A 959 42.44 12.17 -3.99
N ASN A 960 43.56 11.48 -3.74
CA ASN A 960 44.90 12.02 -3.91
C ASN A 960 45.20 12.43 -5.35
N LEU A 961 44.69 11.69 -6.34
CA LEU A 961 44.87 12.03 -7.75
C LEU A 961 44.18 13.37 -8.10
N GLY A 962 42.95 13.59 -7.61
CA GLY A 962 42.24 14.86 -7.79
C GLY A 962 42.85 16.03 -7.00
N LEU A 963 43.30 15.79 -5.76
CA LEU A 963 44.01 16.80 -4.97
C LEU A 963 45.33 17.21 -5.64
N GLY A 964 46.09 16.25 -6.18
CA GLY A 964 47.30 16.53 -6.95
C GLY A 964 47.05 17.36 -8.19
N ASP A 965 45.92 17.13 -8.89
CA ASP A 965 45.51 17.97 -10.01
C ASP A 965 45.21 19.40 -9.57
N ALA A 966 44.45 19.56 -8.48
CA ALA A 966 44.07 20.86 -7.96
C ALA A 966 45.28 21.66 -7.45
N MET A 967 46.20 21.02 -6.72
CA MET A 967 47.42 21.65 -6.20
C MET A 967 48.34 22.07 -7.35
N ASN A 968 48.62 21.19 -8.30
CA ASN A 968 49.49 21.48 -9.44
C ASN A 968 48.92 22.58 -10.35
N LEU A 969 47.62 22.51 -10.65
CA LEU A 969 46.96 23.48 -11.52
C LEU A 969 46.76 24.84 -10.83
N GLY A 970 46.42 24.83 -9.53
CA GLY A 970 46.02 26.03 -8.79
C GLY A 970 47.11 27.10 -8.72
N TRP A 971 48.36 26.70 -8.43
CA TRP A 971 49.45 27.67 -8.37
C TRP A 971 49.85 28.18 -9.76
N LYS A 972 49.82 27.30 -10.78
CA LYS A 972 50.11 27.67 -12.18
C LYS A 972 49.09 28.67 -12.71
N LEU A 973 47.79 28.41 -12.49
CA LEU A 973 46.73 29.38 -12.82
C LEU A 973 46.90 30.69 -12.07
N GLY A 974 47.19 30.61 -10.76
CA GLY A 974 47.42 31.81 -9.95
C GLY A 974 48.57 32.67 -10.46
N MET A 975 49.65 32.06 -10.93
CA MET A 975 50.78 32.76 -11.54
C MET A 975 50.44 33.34 -12.91
N THR A 976 49.87 32.53 -13.80
CA THR A 976 49.45 32.94 -15.15
C THR A 976 48.45 34.12 -15.12
N VAL A 977 47.48 34.12 -14.20
CA VAL A 977 46.51 35.23 -14.06
C VAL A 977 47.17 36.51 -13.52
N ARG A 978 48.14 36.40 -12.61
CA ARG A 978 48.87 37.56 -12.09
C ARG A 978 49.76 38.19 -13.15
N GLU A 979 50.43 37.37 -13.94
CA GLU A 979 51.22 37.80 -15.10
C GLU A 979 50.34 38.50 -16.14
N GLU A 980 49.19 37.90 -16.52
CA GLU A 980 48.22 38.50 -17.44
C GLU A 980 47.76 39.88 -16.96
N ALA A 981 47.49 40.02 -15.66
CA ALA A 981 47.07 41.27 -15.05
C ALA A 981 48.17 42.35 -15.03
N GLN A 982 49.45 41.95 -15.04
CA GLN A 982 50.59 42.87 -15.01
C GLN A 982 51.07 43.26 -16.42
N ASN A 983 51.09 42.32 -17.37
CA ASN A 983 51.78 42.46 -18.65
C ASN A 983 50.83 42.53 -19.86
N GLY A 984 49.54 42.23 -19.71
CA GLY A 984 48.50 42.34 -20.76
C GLY A 984 48.55 41.25 -21.86
N GLU A 985 49.69 40.60 -22.04
CA GLU A 985 49.86 39.32 -22.75
C GLU A 985 50.25 38.24 -21.72
N THR A 986 50.09 36.95 -22.06
CA THR A 986 50.29 35.85 -21.10
C THR A 986 51.01 34.69 -21.75
N ASP A 987 52.17 34.32 -21.22
CA ASP A 987 52.81 33.06 -21.59
C ASP A 987 52.09 31.89 -20.92
N LEU A 988 51.53 30.99 -21.74
CA LEU A 988 50.83 29.81 -21.26
C LEU A 988 51.74 28.59 -21.10
N ALA A 989 53.05 28.71 -21.34
CA ALA A 989 54.01 27.62 -21.24
C ALA A 989 54.02 26.99 -19.84
N LEU A 990 53.91 27.78 -18.77
CA LEU A 990 53.79 27.25 -17.42
C LEU A 990 52.50 26.42 -17.26
N LEU A 991 51.39 26.88 -17.82
CA LEU A 991 50.11 26.19 -17.76
C LEU A 991 50.09 24.92 -18.64
N ASP A 992 50.84 24.90 -19.74
CA ASP A 992 51.02 23.72 -20.60
C ASP A 992 51.65 22.54 -19.84
N THR A 993 52.51 22.83 -18.86
CA THR A 993 53.13 21.78 -18.03
C THR A 993 52.13 21.00 -17.18
N TYR A 994 50.92 21.54 -16.92
CA TYR A 994 49.88 20.83 -16.15
C TYR A 994 49.52 19.49 -16.80
N GLU A 995 49.29 19.49 -18.12
CA GLU A 995 48.94 18.27 -18.84
C GLU A 995 50.14 17.30 -18.88
N ALA A 996 51.33 17.81 -19.22
CA ALA A 996 52.55 17.01 -19.28
C ALA A 996 52.89 16.33 -17.95
N GLU A 997 52.58 16.97 -16.82
CA GLU A 997 52.85 16.43 -15.48
C GLU A 997 51.74 15.49 -14.98
N ARG A 998 50.47 15.87 -15.15
CA ARG A 998 49.33 15.19 -14.48
C ARG A 998 48.66 14.11 -15.32
N HIS A 999 48.64 14.24 -16.63
CA HIS A 999 48.04 13.25 -17.53
C HIS A 999 48.73 11.87 -17.44
N PRO A 1000 50.08 11.77 -17.43
CA PRO A 1000 50.75 10.48 -17.29
C PRO A 1000 50.53 9.82 -15.91
N VAL A 1001 50.31 10.62 -14.86
CA VAL A 1001 50.04 10.12 -13.50
C VAL A 1001 48.68 9.42 -13.44
N ALA A 1002 47.65 10.06 -13.99
CA ALA A 1002 46.33 9.45 -14.09
C ALA A 1002 46.37 8.19 -14.96
N THR A 1003 47.09 8.20 -16.10
CA THR A 1003 47.28 7.01 -16.94
C THR A 1003 47.84 5.83 -16.15
N ARG A 1004 48.89 6.05 -15.34
CA ARG A 1004 49.50 5.02 -14.48
C ARG A 1004 48.53 4.53 -13.41
N LEU A 1005 47.75 5.43 -12.78
CA LEU A 1005 46.78 5.03 -11.77
C LEU A 1005 45.62 4.21 -12.36
N LEU A 1006 45.16 4.55 -13.56
CA LEU A 1006 44.13 3.77 -14.27
C LEU A 1006 44.64 2.37 -14.59
N ALA A 1007 45.89 2.23 -15.04
CA ALA A 1007 46.51 0.92 -15.25
C ALA A 1007 46.63 0.14 -13.93
N TRP A 1008 47.03 0.81 -12.84
CA TRP A 1008 47.08 0.22 -11.51
C TRP A 1008 45.72 -0.27 -11.02
N THR A 1009 44.67 0.53 -11.18
CA THR A 1009 43.30 0.23 -10.70
C THR A 1009 42.68 -0.97 -11.42
N ARG A 1010 43.03 -1.22 -12.68
CA ARG A 1010 42.52 -2.36 -13.45
C ARG A 1010 43.05 -3.71 -12.96
N ALA A 1011 44.26 -3.76 -12.39
CA ALA A 1011 44.86 -5.01 -11.89
C ALA A 1011 44.06 -5.66 -10.73
N PRO A 1012 43.71 -4.96 -9.64
CA PRO A 1012 42.86 -5.53 -8.60
C PRO A 1012 41.43 -5.77 -9.06
N VAL A 1013 40.90 -5.03 -10.03
CA VAL A 1013 39.56 -5.30 -10.61
C VAL A 1013 39.52 -6.70 -11.25
N LEU A 1014 40.53 -7.07 -12.04
CA LEU A 1014 40.63 -8.42 -12.62
C LEU A 1014 40.75 -9.51 -11.54
N ALA A 1015 41.49 -9.23 -10.47
CA ALA A 1015 41.56 -10.12 -9.33
C ALA A 1015 40.22 -10.23 -8.57
N LEU A 1016 39.24 -9.33 -8.76
CA LEU A 1016 37.93 -9.40 -8.11
C LEU A 1016 36.86 -10.08 -8.98
N GLU A 1017 37.20 -10.50 -10.20
CA GLU A 1017 36.29 -11.26 -11.05
C GLU A 1017 35.85 -12.57 -10.35
N PRO A 1018 34.56 -12.95 -10.49
CA PRO A 1018 33.99 -14.08 -9.76
C PRO A 1018 34.33 -15.44 -10.38
N ASP A 1019 35.01 -15.46 -11.52
CA ASP A 1019 35.36 -16.67 -12.27
C ASP A 1019 36.65 -17.34 -11.73
N GLU A 1020 37.03 -18.45 -12.37
CA GLU A 1020 38.22 -19.22 -12.02
C GLU A 1020 39.53 -18.43 -12.26
N HIS A 1021 39.52 -17.49 -13.20
CA HIS A 1021 40.68 -16.66 -13.50
C HIS A 1021 40.93 -15.61 -12.40
N GLY A 1022 39.87 -14.94 -11.95
CA GLY A 1022 39.93 -14.01 -10.82
C GLY A 1022 40.40 -14.70 -9.52
N GLN A 1023 39.93 -15.93 -9.26
CA GLN A 1023 40.39 -16.74 -8.13
C GLN A 1023 41.88 -17.05 -8.18
N ALA A 1024 42.38 -17.55 -9.32
CA ALA A 1024 43.79 -17.87 -9.49
C ALA A 1024 44.70 -16.64 -9.33
N LEU A 1025 44.29 -15.48 -9.85
CA LEU A 1025 45.00 -14.22 -9.67
C LEU A 1025 45.09 -13.80 -8.19
N ARG A 1026 43.99 -13.95 -7.41
CA ARG A 1026 44.02 -13.62 -5.97
C ARG A 1026 45.00 -14.48 -5.20
N THR A 1027 45.02 -15.79 -5.45
CA THR A 1027 45.97 -16.71 -4.80
C THR A 1027 47.41 -16.28 -5.09
N PHE A 1028 47.73 -16.02 -6.36
CA PHE A 1028 49.07 -15.55 -6.73
C PHE A 1028 49.46 -14.23 -6.05
N PHE A 1029 48.56 -13.24 -6.03
CA PHE A 1029 48.84 -11.97 -5.35
C PHE A 1029 49.05 -12.14 -3.85
N HIS A 1030 48.31 -13.05 -3.20
CA HIS A 1030 48.49 -13.37 -1.79
C HIS A 1030 49.90 -13.92 -1.52
N ASP A 1031 50.35 -14.91 -2.30
CA ASP A 1031 51.66 -15.53 -2.14
C ASP A 1031 52.81 -14.53 -2.35
N VAL A 1032 52.64 -13.58 -3.28
CA VAL A 1032 53.63 -12.53 -3.53
C VAL A 1032 53.64 -11.48 -2.41
N MET A 1033 52.47 -11.13 -1.88
CA MET A 1033 52.33 -10.17 -0.77
C MET A 1033 52.95 -10.67 0.54
N ASP A 1034 53.13 -11.98 0.71
CA ASP A 1034 53.80 -12.56 1.87
C ASP A 1034 55.34 -12.31 1.88
N THR A 1035 55.87 -11.59 0.89
CA THR A 1035 57.28 -11.16 0.83
C THR A 1035 57.46 -9.68 1.20
N GLY A 1036 58.52 -9.37 1.96
CA GLY A 1036 58.80 -8.01 2.45
C GLY A 1036 58.97 -6.95 1.35
N ASP A 1037 59.69 -7.28 0.26
CA ASP A 1037 59.93 -6.34 -0.84
C ASP A 1037 58.64 -6.04 -1.62
N SER A 1038 57.80 -7.06 -1.84
CA SER A 1038 56.56 -6.90 -2.60
C SER A 1038 55.52 -6.11 -1.82
N ILE A 1039 55.35 -6.38 -0.52
CA ILE A 1039 54.44 -5.59 0.31
C ILE A 1039 54.91 -4.14 0.43
N HIS A 1040 56.22 -3.89 0.48
CA HIS A 1040 56.77 -2.54 0.48
C HIS A 1040 56.43 -1.78 -0.82
N LEU A 1041 56.67 -2.39 -1.98
CA LEU A 1041 56.30 -1.81 -3.28
C LEU A 1041 54.80 -1.50 -3.39
N LEU A 1042 53.95 -2.40 -2.88
CA LEU A 1042 52.49 -2.22 -2.88
C LEU A 1042 52.06 -1.07 -1.97
N LEU A 1043 52.67 -0.96 -0.79
CA LEU A 1043 52.44 0.15 0.13
C LEU A 1043 52.90 1.46 -0.51
N GLU A 1044 54.13 1.55 -1.00
CA GLU A 1044 54.64 2.76 -1.65
C GLU A 1044 53.75 3.23 -2.80
N ARG A 1045 53.30 2.29 -3.65
CA ARG A 1045 52.35 2.60 -4.71
C ARG A 1045 51.03 3.08 -4.15
N THR A 1046 50.42 2.39 -3.19
CA THR A 1046 49.11 2.74 -2.60
C THR A 1046 49.14 4.11 -1.92
N TRP A 1047 50.23 4.44 -1.22
CA TRP A 1047 50.45 5.74 -0.58
C TRP A 1047 50.85 6.85 -1.56
N GLY A 1048 51.11 6.51 -2.83
CA GLY A 1048 51.53 7.48 -3.86
C GLY A 1048 52.98 7.93 -3.74
N LEU A 1049 53.81 7.25 -2.95
CA LEU A 1049 55.22 7.59 -2.72
C LEU A 1049 56.09 7.37 -3.97
N THR A 1050 55.62 6.54 -4.91
CA THR A 1050 56.29 6.32 -6.21
C THR A 1050 55.99 7.42 -7.25
N LEU A 1051 55.26 8.47 -6.88
CA LEU A 1051 54.90 9.55 -7.80
C LEU A 1051 56.09 10.46 -8.07
N ARG A 1052 56.48 10.56 -9.35
CA ARG A 1052 57.51 11.47 -9.83
C ARG A 1052 57.11 12.10 -11.18
N TYR A 1053 57.27 13.41 -11.31
CA TYR A 1053 57.12 14.16 -12.55
C TYR A 1053 58.41 14.15 -13.35
N ALA A 1054 58.29 14.09 -14.67
CA ALA A 1054 59.45 14.16 -15.57
C ALA A 1054 59.83 15.63 -15.79
N LEU A 1055 60.62 16.19 -14.87
CA LEU A 1055 61.04 17.60 -14.94
C LEU A 1055 62.33 17.83 -15.74
N GLY A 1056 62.98 16.77 -16.24
CA GLY A 1056 64.18 16.88 -17.09
C GLY A 1056 65.50 16.78 -16.34
N ASP A 1057 65.48 16.38 -15.06
CA ASP A 1057 66.65 16.16 -14.22
C ASP A 1057 66.73 14.67 -13.83
N SER A 1058 67.94 14.09 -13.83
CA SER A 1058 68.18 12.71 -13.44
C SER A 1058 68.11 12.48 -11.93
N HIS A 1059 68.25 13.52 -11.10
CA HIS A 1059 68.32 13.40 -9.66
C HIS A 1059 67.06 12.73 -9.05
N PRO A 1060 67.19 11.70 -8.19
CA PRO A 1060 66.07 10.84 -7.78
C PRO A 1060 64.85 11.55 -7.17
N ILE A 1061 65.05 12.65 -6.45
CA ILE A 1061 63.95 13.39 -5.81
C ILE A 1061 63.37 14.52 -6.68
N VAL A 1062 64.03 14.91 -7.79
CA VAL A 1062 63.49 15.96 -8.66
C VAL A 1062 62.25 15.43 -9.38
N GLY A 1063 61.15 16.17 -9.25
CA GLY A 1063 59.82 15.76 -9.68
C GLY A 1063 59.03 14.96 -8.63
N SER A 1064 59.62 14.62 -7.48
CA SER A 1064 58.95 13.93 -6.37
C SER A 1064 58.51 14.93 -5.29
N SER A 1065 57.67 14.47 -4.36
CA SER A 1065 57.31 15.28 -3.18
C SER A 1065 58.55 15.55 -2.32
N ALA A 1066 58.70 16.78 -1.84
CA ALA A 1066 59.79 17.16 -0.96
C ALA A 1066 59.76 16.33 0.35
N PRO A 1067 60.90 15.82 0.82
CA PRO A 1067 60.96 15.13 2.10
C PRO A 1067 60.61 16.11 3.23
N ASP A 1068 59.79 15.65 4.18
CA ASP A 1068 59.41 16.47 5.33
C ASP A 1068 60.49 16.41 6.42
N LEU A 1069 61.55 17.21 6.22
CA LEU A 1069 62.72 17.30 7.10
C LEU A 1069 62.39 18.11 8.37
N GLU A 1070 62.98 17.73 9.50
CA GLU A 1070 62.94 18.51 10.74
C GLU A 1070 64.07 19.54 10.72
N LEU A 1071 63.71 20.82 10.71
CA LEU A 1071 64.63 21.95 10.61
C LEU A 1071 65.19 22.31 11.99
N SER A 1072 66.34 23.00 12.02
CA SER A 1072 67.05 23.35 13.25
C SER A 1072 66.27 24.26 14.21
N ASP A 1073 65.16 24.88 13.77
CA ASP A 1073 64.24 25.67 14.60
C ASP A 1073 63.10 24.83 15.21
N GLY A 1074 63.11 23.50 15.01
CA GLY A 1074 62.09 22.56 15.47
C GLY A 1074 60.83 22.51 14.60
N SER A 1075 60.74 23.32 13.54
CA SER A 1075 59.66 23.23 12.55
C SER A 1075 59.98 22.20 11.46
N ARG A 1076 58.96 21.78 10.71
CA ARG A 1076 59.12 20.86 9.58
C ARG A 1076 59.15 21.60 8.26
N LEU A 1077 59.78 21.02 7.24
CA LEU A 1077 59.84 21.59 5.89
C LEU A 1077 58.44 21.94 5.38
N GLY A 1078 57.45 21.07 5.62
CA GLY A 1078 56.06 21.31 5.25
C GLY A 1078 55.47 22.60 5.86
N ASP A 1079 55.84 22.97 7.09
CA ASP A 1079 55.32 24.15 7.79
C ASP A 1079 55.69 25.46 7.05
N LYS A 1080 56.81 25.46 6.32
CA LYS A 1080 57.29 26.62 5.56
C LYS A 1080 56.58 26.79 4.21
N MET A 1081 55.80 25.81 3.77
CA MET A 1081 55.08 25.84 2.48
C MET A 1081 53.71 26.55 2.57
N HIS A 1082 53.26 26.98 3.75
CA HIS A 1082 51.95 27.62 3.95
C HIS A 1082 51.77 28.97 3.25
N SER A 1083 52.86 29.64 2.85
CA SER A 1083 52.83 30.95 2.18
C SER A 1083 52.31 30.91 0.73
N ARG A 1084 52.16 29.70 0.15
CA ARG A 1084 51.77 29.48 -1.26
C ARG A 1084 52.78 29.99 -2.28
N LYS A 1085 53.96 30.43 -1.84
CA LYS A 1085 55.12 30.75 -2.68
C LYS A 1085 55.95 29.47 -2.89
N GLY A 1086 56.78 29.46 -3.93
CA GLY A 1086 57.86 28.48 -3.99
C GLY A 1086 58.84 28.72 -2.84
N VAL A 1087 59.62 27.71 -2.48
CA VAL A 1087 60.61 27.83 -1.41
C VAL A 1087 61.96 27.37 -1.93
N LEU A 1088 62.97 28.22 -1.78
CA LEU A 1088 64.36 27.84 -1.99
C LEU A 1088 64.99 27.65 -0.60
N PHE A 1089 65.19 26.40 -0.21
CA PHE A 1089 65.87 26.04 1.03
C PHE A 1089 67.36 25.94 0.79
N ASN A 1090 68.14 26.62 1.63
CA ASN A 1090 69.56 26.38 1.78
C ASN A 1090 69.80 25.85 3.20
N LEU A 1091 70.18 24.57 3.28
CA LEU A 1091 70.36 23.85 4.54
C LEU A 1091 71.77 24.04 5.13
N GLU A 1092 72.70 24.66 4.41
CA GLU A 1092 74.09 24.88 4.85
C GLU A 1092 74.28 26.17 5.67
N GLY A 1093 73.30 27.07 5.67
CA GLY A 1093 73.32 28.28 6.51
C GLY A 1093 73.98 29.51 5.87
N ASP A 1094 74.34 29.46 4.60
CA ASP A 1094 74.85 30.62 3.86
C ASP A 1094 73.76 31.40 3.09
N VAL A 1095 74.08 32.64 2.69
CA VAL A 1095 73.17 33.54 1.97
C VAL A 1095 73.49 33.61 0.47
N MET A 1096 74.12 32.57 -0.10
CA MET A 1096 74.63 32.58 -1.48
C MET A 1096 73.57 32.95 -2.54
N PHE A 1097 72.30 32.61 -2.31
CA PHE A 1097 71.21 32.93 -3.24
C PHE A 1097 70.43 34.20 -2.90
N GLU A 1098 70.78 34.92 -1.82
CA GLU A 1098 70.03 36.11 -1.38
C GLU A 1098 70.00 37.19 -2.47
N GLN A 1099 71.14 37.47 -3.09
CA GLN A 1099 71.25 38.44 -4.19
C GLN A 1099 70.52 37.97 -5.46
N LEU A 1100 70.48 36.65 -5.72
CA LEU A 1100 69.75 36.06 -6.86
C LEU A 1100 68.23 36.26 -6.74
N ILE A 1101 67.70 36.26 -5.51
CA ILE A 1101 66.28 36.44 -5.24
C ILE A 1101 65.92 37.93 -5.13
N ALA A 1102 66.80 38.75 -4.54
CA ALA A 1102 66.59 40.18 -4.24
C ALA A 1102 66.73 41.13 -5.45
N ASP A 1103 67.54 40.80 -6.47
CA ASP A 1103 67.76 41.68 -7.65
C ASP A 1103 66.57 41.77 -8.64
N GLY A 1104 65.34 41.50 -8.16
CA GLY A 1104 64.11 42.06 -8.75
C GLY A 1104 63.24 41.14 -9.60
N ALA A 1105 63.39 39.81 -9.56
CA ALA A 1105 62.52 38.91 -10.34
C ALA A 1105 61.70 37.89 -9.52
N TYR A 1106 62.09 37.49 -8.29
CA TYR A 1106 61.47 36.33 -7.63
C TYR A 1106 60.97 36.55 -6.20
N GLU A 1107 61.22 37.70 -5.56
CA GLU A 1107 60.87 37.98 -4.16
C GLU A 1107 59.36 37.81 -3.84
N ASP A 1108 58.49 38.19 -4.77
CA ASP A 1108 57.03 38.02 -4.63
C ASP A 1108 56.55 36.58 -4.85
N ARG A 1109 57.43 35.67 -5.27
CA ARG A 1109 57.08 34.31 -5.75
C ARG A 1109 57.83 33.20 -5.03
N ILE A 1110 59.01 33.49 -4.48
CA ILE A 1110 59.88 32.56 -3.76
C ILE A 1110 60.16 33.08 -2.35
N ASN A 1111 60.05 32.20 -1.37
CA ASN A 1111 60.64 32.39 -0.06
C ASN A 1111 62.03 31.74 -0.05
N TYR A 1112 63.07 32.55 0.17
CA TYR A 1112 64.41 32.02 0.44
C TYR A 1112 64.55 31.74 1.93
N ILE A 1113 64.88 30.49 2.29
CA ILE A 1113 64.97 30.05 3.69
C ILE A 1113 66.35 29.46 3.92
N VAL A 1114 67.09 30.08 4.83
CA VAL A 1114 68.42 29.65 5.27
C VAL A 1114 68.30 29.06 6.67
N LEU A 1115 68.12 27.75 6.74
CA LEU A 1115 67.97 27.00 7.99
C LEU A 1115 68.48 25.58 7.80
N GLY A 1116 69.35 25.12 8.70
CA GLY A 1116 69.80 23.74 8.72
C GLY A 1116 68.68 22.74 9.05
N ALA A 1117 68.97 21.46 8.86
CA ALA A 1117 68.10 20.35 9.25
C ALA A 1117 68.85 19.37 10.16
N HIS A 1118 68.10 18.69 11.06
CA HIS A 1118 68.67 17.68 11.95
C HIS A 1118 69.19 16.45 11.19
N ASP A 1119 68.54 16.09 10.09
CA ASP A 1119 68.97 15.10 9.12
C ASP A 1119 68.65 15.64 7.72
N THR A 1120 69.69 16.02 6.98
CA THR A 1120 69.58 16.57 5.63
C THR A 1120 69.28 15.52 4.57
N ARG A 1121 69.43 14.22 4.90
CA ARG A 1121 69.35 13.10 3.96
C ARG A 1121 70.27 13.25 2.74
N GLY A 1122 71.41 13.91 2.92
CA GLY A 1122 72.39 14.18 1.88
C GLY A 1122 72.05 15.36 0.96
N LEU A 1123 71.05 16.17 1.32
CA LEU A 1123 70.59 17.32 0.52
C LEU A 1123 71.17 18.63 1.08
N CYS A 1124 71.68 19.49 0.21
CA CYS A 1124 72.22 20.80 0.58
C CYS A 1124 71.21 21.92 0.30
N THR A 1125 70.77 22.06 -0.95
CA THR A 1125 69.84 23.13 -1.36
C THR A 1125 68.69 22.53 -2.15
N LEU A 1126 67.45 22.95 -1.87
CA LEU A 1126 66.25 22.50 -2.58
C LEU A 1126 65.41 23.66 -3.10
N LEU A 1127 65.07 23.65 -4.39
CA LEU A 1127 63.99 24.47 -4.93
C LEU A 1127 62.70 23.65 -4.91
N VAL A 1128 61.75 24.04 -4.08
CA VAL A 1128 60.45 23.37 -3.91
C VAL A 1128 59.34 24.26 -4.45
N ARG A 1129 58.48 23.69 -5.30
CA ARG A 1129 57.33 24.39 -5.89
C ARG A 1129 56.18 24.53 -4.87
N PRO A 1130 55.20 25.43 -5.11
CA PRO A 1130 54.03 25.58 -4.23
C PRO A 1130 53.19 24.30 -4.04
N ASP A 1131 53.28 23.33 -4.96
CA ASP A 1131 52.67 22.00 -4.85
C ASP A 1131 53.54 20.97 -4.10
N ALA A 1132 54.57 21.43 -3.38
CA ALA A 1132 55.53 20.65 -2.61
C ALA A 1132 56.39 19.67 -3.44
N ILE A 1133 56.49 19.89 -4.75
CA ILE A 1133 57.35 19.09 -5.65
C ILE A 1133 58.73 19.74 -5.75
N VAL A 1134 59.77 18.92 -5.63
CA VAL A 1134 61.16 19.37 -5.81
C VAL A 1134 61.40 19.65 -7.29
N ALA A 1135 61.71 20.90 -7.62
CA ALA A 1135 62.01 21.38 -8.97
C ALA A 1135 63.50 21.33 -9.32
N TRP A 1136 64.36 21.45 -8.33
CA TRP A 1136 65.83 21.39 -8.47
C TRP A 1136 66.45 21.12 -7.09
N VAL A 1137 67.64 20.51 -7.06
CA VAL A 1137 68.36 20.18 -5.83
C VAL A 1137 69.87 20.15 -6.05
N ALA A 1138 70.63 20.46 -5.00
CA ALA A 1138 72.06 20.19 -4.89
C ALA A 1138 72.31 19.29 -3.67
N ASP A 1139 73.19 18.30 -3.83
CA ASP A 1139 73.60 17.38 -2.76
C ASP A 1139 74.67 17.99 -1.84
N ASP A 1140 74.69 17.54 -0.60
CA ASP A 1140 75.71 17.88 0.39
C ASP A 1140 77.12 17.50 -0.11
N GLY A 1141 78.07 18.42 0.01
CA GLY A 1141 79.47 18.24 -0.40
C GLY A 1141 79.75 18.38 -1.90
N GLN A 1142 78.75 18.72 -2.75
CA GLN A 1142 78.96 19.11 -4.14
C GLN A 1142 79.02 20.63 -4.32
N GLN A 1143 79.82 21.11 -5.28
CA GLN A 1143 79.82 22.53 -5.61
C GLN A 1143 78.46 22.92 -6.20
N VAL A 1144 77.75 23.83 -5.53
CA VAL A 1144 76.42 24.26 -5.94
C VAL A 1144 76.48 24.99 -7.29
N ASP A 1145 75.74 24.48 -8.28
CA ASP A 1145 75.61 25.10 -9.60
C ASP A 1145 74.54 26.20 -9.57
N VAL A 1146 74.99 27.43 -9.36
CA VAL A 1146 74.14 28.63 -9.31
C VAL A 1146 73.41 28.89 -10.63
N GLU A 1147 73.98 28.49 -11.78
CA GLU A 1147 73.35 28.69 -13.08
C GLU A 1147 72.25 27.66 -13.34
N ALA A 1148 72.42 26.42 -12.88
CA ALA A 1148 71.36 25.42 -12.86
C ALA A 1148 70.20 25.85 -11.94
N ALA A 1149 70.50 26.40 -10.76
CA ALA A 1149 69.49 26.96 -9.86
C ALA A 1149 68.74 28.15 -10.50
N ARG A 1150 69.45 29.06 -11.18
CA ARG A 1150 68.87 30.18 -11.94
C ARG A 1150 67.97 29.68 -13.06
N THR A 1151 68.38 28.62 -13.76
CA THR A 1151 67.57 27.98 -14.82
C THR A 1151 66.29 27.38 -14.24
N GLY A 1152 66.37 26.70 -13.09
CA GLY A 1152 65.21 26.17 -12.37
C GLY A 1152 64.24 27.26 -11.92
N LEU A 1153 64.77 28.35 -11.33
CA LEU A 1153 63.99 29.52 -10.92
C LEU A 1153 63.28 30.18 -12.11
N SER A 1154 64.01 30.40 -13.20
CA SER A 1154 63.45 31.03 -14.41
C SER A 1154 62.39 30.16 -15.07
N ARG A 1155 62.59 28.84 -15.11
CA ARG A 1155 61.63 27.91 -15.72
C ARG A 1155 60.30 27.84 -14.97
N TRP A 1156 60.32 27.85 -13.64
CA TRP A 1156 59.11 27.64 -12.83
C TRP A 1156 58.49 28.94 -12.33
N PHE A 1157 59.30 29.99 -12.21
CA PHE A 1157 58.90 31.25 -11.61
C PHE A 1157 59.27 32.47 -12.46
N GLY A 1158 59.80 32.33 -13.67
CA GLY A 1158 60.24 33.46 -14.53
C GLY A 1158 59.17 34.07 -15.43
N VAL A 1159 57.90 33.77 -15.16
CA VAL A 1159 56.72 34.20 -15.95
C VAL A 1159 56.41 35.69 -15.80
#